data_AF-A0A9N8E1E0-F1
#
_entry.id   AF-A0A9N8E1E0-F1
#
_cell.length_a   1.000
_cell.length_b   1.000
_cell.length_c   1.000
_cell.angle_alpha   90.00
_cell.angle_beta   90.00
_cell.angle_gamma   90.00
#
_symmetry.space_group_name_H-M   'P 1'
#
loop_
_entity.id
_entity.type
_entity.pdbx_description
1 polymer ?
#
loop_
_entity_poly.entity_id
_entity_poly.type
_entity_poly.pdbx_seq_one_letter_code
_entity_poly.pdbx_strand_id
1 'polypeptide(L)'
;MTTSKEEGSKDAAADPTTTELRSLSNDKSWQLSVNDRCVRIECLEPDCNWTILSSAVLNGGLQKISSSSKQRSSSLHILNAKVPAEYDGISPDPKELLRQIGSKEISNARNSSANDTTIGLLTAASMKTLRVASTQATGSCGKTFIVDAIVTAGISNSRVAGADADMFYFVADDSSNSNADDSPDNDQPKDTTNFGTINTIILTNMALDESSALIEAYTVAIEAKCRAVTDLGIKCAKHPNETATGTGTDSTVLVTPTTDDDQDESKTTAIPYAQKHTLVGELIGQAVYEATKEAMQTNLTDFYRGHAYPSLMYRLRCYRLQLWHALQEGHLPLVPSRPMVPIPTPSGWVLLVGVVGMIWTLAVHIFLVGGEEDAEAGQCQSQDYSILPEQATPAPSASILLAVLWGDRFLGSHLMPLAIHPVVLVGKLITNLLRLVPEPYFQPTHPILGFLSGCSLWGCTAFFSVGTAWCVLQLPRLAALHVPTMLGLAGVVKTNLDSCSSTVDPGWPTTINSFLVFANWILHVFLVRGALSLQLLCNVALQMAHFLERGQLQKARAQLSWLCSRDPSQLQADELAGGTLESLSENLSDSVVSPLFYYVLFGPLGAFAFRTMNTLDSRVGFRGRCEWVGKFSARCDDLLNLIPARLTALLLVVAAGLLQPSSGFAPVIQKGLSVAWRDASQCDSPNAGWPMATFAGILDVRLEKRGQYSLNGPPNGGTGKAPGHQDIRRGHTIAQLAGILAFLVAMAASAIWNSI
;
A
#
# COMPACT_ATOMS: atom_id res chain seq x y z
N MET A 1 -42.15 5.57 -15.86
CA MET A 1 -43.07 6.68 -16.19
C MET A 1 -43.25 7.54 -14.96
N THR A 2 -42.87 8.81 -15.11
CA THR A 2 -43.37 10.03 -14.45
C THR A 2 -43.71 10.03 -12.96
N THR A 3 -42.94 10.88 -12.27
CA THR A 3 -43.10 11.47 -10.94
C THR A 3 -44.48 12.06 -10.63
N SER A 4 -44.96 11.88 -9.41
CA SER A 4 -45.80 12.85 -8.70
C SER A 4 -45.33 12.99 -7.26
N LYS A 5 -45.01 14.23 -6.87
CA LYS A 5 -44.78 14.68 -5.50
C LYS A 5 -46.09 14.54 -4.71
N GLU A 6 -46.00 14.02 -3.50
CA GLU A 6 -46.94 14.33 -2.42
C GLU A 6 -46.14 14.88 -1.24
N GLU A 7 -46.40 16.14 -0.92
CA GLU A 7 -46.14 16.73 0.39
C GLU A 7 -47.22 16.23 1.36
N GLY A 8 -46.82 15.77 2.55
CA GLY A 8 -47.78 15.38 3.58
C GLY A 8 -47.16 14.95 4.90
N SER A 9 -47.39 15.78 5.93
CA SER A 9 -47.79 15.39 7.29
C SER A 9 -46.82 14.60 8.20
N LYS A 10 -46.32 15.32 9.21
CA LYS A 10 -46.11 14.95 10.64
C LYS A 10 -46.09 13.45 11.00
N ASP A 11 -44.92 13.02 11.51
CA ASP A 11 -44.69 12.04 12.58
C ASP A 11 -45.88 11.12 12.94
N ALA A 12 -46.10 10.09 12.12
CA ALA A 12 -46.84 8.91 12.54
C ALA A 12 -45.81 7.86 12.98
N ALA A 13 -45.81 7.52 14.26
CA ALA A 13 -45.01 6.43 14.83
C ALA A 13 -45.37 5.12 14.11
N ALA A 14 -44.40 4.54 13.41
CA ALA A 14 -44.55 3.20 12.85
C ALA A 14 -44.68 2.19 13.98
N ASP A 15 -45.71 1.33 13.91
CA ASP A 15 -45.92 0.22 14.84
C ASP A 15 -44.67 -0.69 14.88
N PRO A 16 -44.20 -1.14 16.06
CA PRO A 16 -43.01 -1.97 16.17
C PRO A 16 -43.22 -3.32 15.47
N THR A 17 -42.39 -3.62 14.48
CA THR A 17 -42.29 -4.97 13.90
C THR A 17 -41.82 -5.93 14.97
N THR A 18 -42.77 -6.67 15.55
CA THR A 18 -42.50 -7.66 16.58
C THR A 18 -42.25 -9.00 15.90
N THR A 19 -41.05 -9.54 16.06
CA THR A 19 -40.70 -10.86 15.50
C THR A 19 -40.38 -11.78 16.67
N GLU A 20 -41.17 -12.84 16.86
CA GLU A 20 -40.76 -13.90 17.79
C GLU A 20 -39.46 -14.51 17.29
N LEU A 21 -38.41 -14.49 18.12
CA LEU A 21 -37.24 -15.32 17.87
C LEU A 21 -37.70 -16.77 17.99
N ARG A 22 -37.66 -17.51 16.88
CA ARG A 22 -38.04 -18.93 16.87
C ARG A 22 -37.13 -19.74 17.80
N SER A 23 -37.68 -20.04 18.97
CA SER A 23 -37.43 -21.16 19.90
C SER A 23 -35.97 -21.58 20.14
N LEU A 24 -35.35 -20.98 21.17
CA LEU A 24 -34.46 -21.70 22.08
C LEU A 24 -35.28 -22.84 22.72
N SER A 25 -35.24 -24.04 22.10
CA SER A 25 -35.86 -25.31 22.50
C SER A 25 -37.04 -25.27 23.50
N ASN A 26 -38.26 -25.55 23.01
CA ASN A 26 -39.46 -26.08 23.68
C ASN A 26 -39.93 -25.64 25.09
N ASP A 27 -39.20 -24.82 25.86
CA ASP A 27 -39.68 -24.34 27.16
C ASP A 27 -39.27 -22.90 27.51
N LYS A 28 -38.28 -22.25 26.84
CA LYS A 28 -37.78 -20.91 27.25
C LYS A 28 -37.91 -19.85 26.15
N SER A 29 -38.90 -18.96 26.22
CA SER A 29 -39.19 -17.99 25.15
C SER A 29 -38.54 -16.61 25.37
N TRP A 30 -37.67 -16.21 24.44
CA TRP A 30 -37.16 -14.84 24.30
C TRP A 30 -37.94 -14.10 23.21
N GLN A 31 -38.33 -12.85 23.48
CA GLN A 31 -39.03 -11.99 22.53
C GLN A 31 -38.13 -10.86 22.05
N LEU A 32 -38.04 -10.69 20.72
CA LEU A 32 -37.29 -9.61 20.07
C LEU A 32 -38.26 -8.60 19.44
N SER A 33 -38.23 -7.36 19.92
CA SER A 33 -38.95 -6.25 19.32
C SER A 33 -37.97 -5.23 18.74
N VAL A 34 -38.27 -4.74 17.54
CA VAL A 34 -37.41 -3.80 16.81
C VAL A 34 -38.27 -2.65 16.33
N ASN A 35 -37.85 -1.44 16.65
CA ASN A 35 -38.37 -0.22 16.04
C ASN A 35 -37.19 0.63 15.52
N ASP A 36 -37.47 1.81 14.98
CA ASP A 36 -36.42 2.69 14.43
C ASP A 36 -35.46 3.25 15.50
N ARG A 37 -35.82 3.16 16.78
CA ARG A 37 -35.12 3.76 17.93
C ARG A 37 -34.41 2.75 18.81
N CYS A 38 -34.82 1.50 18.86
CA CYS A 38 -34.19 0.49 19.70
C CYS A 38 -34.47 -0.95 19.22
N VAL A 39 -33.56 -1.83 19.60
CA VAL A 39 -33.79 -3.28 19.67
C VAL A 39 -34.02 -3.64 21.12
N ARG A 40 -35.13 -4.32 21.41
CA ARG A 40 -35.46 -4.80 22.75
C ARG A 40 -35.58 -6.31 22.74
N ILE A 41 -34.94 -6.94 23.72
CA ILE A 41 -34.99 -8.38 23.96
C ILE A 41 -35.55 -8.59 25.36
N GLU A 42 -36.59 -9.40 25.47
CA GLU A 42 -37.29 -9.68 26.72
C GLU A 42 -37.33 -11.19 26.97
N CYS A 43 -37.01 -11.59 28.21
CA CYS A 43 -37.22 -12.96 28.67
C CYS A 43 -38.63 -13.09 29.25
N LEU A 44 -39.45 -13.98 28.69
CA LEU A 44 -40.87 -14.15 29.06
C LEU A 44 -41.09 -15.11 30.23
N GLU A 45 -40.03 -15.73 30.76
CA GLU A 45 -40.11 -16.65 31.90
C GLU A 45 -39.95 -15.91 33.25
N PRO A 46 -40.99 -15.89 34.10
CA PRO A 46 -40.82 -15.58 35.51
C PRO A 46 -40.10 -16.75 36.18
N ASP A 47 -39.04 -16.48 36.96
CA ASP A 47 -38.27 -17.43 37.80
C ASP A 47 -36.97 -18.08 37.25
N CYS A 48 -36.46 -17.70 36.07
CA CYS A 48 -35.11 -18.11 35.64
C CYS A 48 -34.03 -17.10 36.08
N ASN A 49 -33.02 -17.54 36.84
CA ASN A 49 -31.85 -16.72 37.17
C ASN A 49 -30.84 -16.72 35.99
N TRP A 50 -30.29 -15.54 35.69
CA TRP A 50 -29.35 -15.34 34.60
C TRP A 50 -28.02 -14.80 35.11
N THR A 51 -26.93 -15.36 34.59
CA THR A 51 -25.57 -14.88 34.73
C THR A 51 -25.23 -14.04 33.51
N ILE A 52 -24.75 -12.81 33.76
CA ILE A 52 -24.54 -11.81 32.71
C ILE A 52 -23.11 -11.31 32.77
N LEU A 53 -22.39 -11.37 31.64
CA LEU A 53 -21.13 -10.68 31.43
C LEU A 53 -21.31 -9.63 30.35
N SER A 54 -21.02 -8.38 30.66
CA SER A 54 -21.28 -7.26 29.77
C SER A 54 -20.13 -6.28 29.79
N SER A 55 -19.72 -5.77 28.62
CA SER A 55 -18.91 -4.55 28.50
C SER A 55 -19.75 -3.30 28.30
N ALA A 56 -21.08 -3.44 28.22
CA ALA A 56 -22.01 -2.34 28.07
C ALA A 56 -22.12 -1.45 29.33
N VAL A 57 -21.27 -1.66 30.34
CA VAL A 57 -21.52 -1.29 31.72
C VAL A 57 -21.18 0.18 31.98
N LEU A 58 -22.00 1.05 31.38
CA LEU A 58 -22.16 2.48 31.65
C LEU A 58 -20.76 3.21 31.55
N ASN A 59 -20.54 4.49 31.82
CA ASN A 59 -21.09 5.23 32.92
C ASN A 59 -21.07 4.42 34.26
N GLY A 60 -20.24 3.38 34.45
CA GLY A 60 -20.01 2.76 35.76
C GLY A 60 -20.32 1.26 35.86
N GLY A 61 -19.25 0.51 36.14
CA GLY A 61 -19.14 -0.94 36.30
C GLY A 61 -20.11 -1.62 37.27
N LEU A 62 -20.16 -2.96 37.16
CA LEU A 62 -20.71 -3.94 38.10
C LEU A 62 -21.88 -3.42 38.97
N GLN A 63 -23.11 -3.50 38.49
CA GLN A 63 -24.14 -3.98 39.42
C GLN A 63 -23.90 -5.46 39.60
N LYS A 64 -23.19 -5.81 40.68
CA LYS A 64 -23.44 -7.06 41.37
C LYS A 64 -24.95 -7.08 41.60
N ILE A 65 -25.71 -7.94 40.92
CA ILE A 65 -26.91 -8.47 41.56
C ILE A 65 -26.35 -9.05 42.85
N SER A 66 -26.65 -8.39 43.97
CA SER A 66 -25.92 -8.65 45.19
C SER A 66 -25.99 -10.15 45.47
N SER A 67 -24.81 -10.76 45.56
CA SER A 67 -24.62 -12.12 46.06
C SER A 67 -24.96 -12.21 47.56
N SER A 68 -25.86 -11.36 48.07
CA SER A 68 -26.27 -11.26 49.47
C SER A 68 -27.74 -10.93 49.69
N SER A 69 -28.55 -10.74 48.63
CA SER A 69 -30.01 -10.78 48.77
C SER A 69 -30.59 -11.60 47.63
N LYS A 70 -31.09 -12.80 47.97
CA LYS A 70 -32.01 -13.59 47.15
C LYS A 70 -33.24 -12.72 46.83
N GLN A 71 -33.15 -11.84 45.82
CA GLN A 71 -34.31 -11.17 45.24
C GLN A 71 -34.50 -11.73 43.84
N ARG A 72 -35.56 -12.53 43.70
CA ARG A 72 -36.03 -13.07 42.43
C ARG A 72 -36.40 -11.89 41.51
N SER A 73 -35.63 -11.70 40.44
CA SER A 73 -35.98 -10.78 39.36
C SER A 73 -37.10 -11.42 38.54
N SER A 74 -38.20 -10.69 38.31
CA SER A 74 -39.38 -11.20 37.60
C SER A 74 -39.20 -11.29 36.07
N SER A 75 -38.34 -10.45 35.49
CA SER A 75 -38.03 -10.47 34.04
C SER A 75 -36.66 -9.82 33.74
N LEU A 76 -36.03 -10.20 32.62
CA LEU A 76 -34.77 -9.63 32.11
C LEU A 76 -35.02 -8.92 30.78
N HIS A 77 -34.60 -7.66 30.68
CA HIS A 77 -34.70 -6.82 29.49
C HIS A 77 -33.31 -6.41 29.00
N ILE A 78 -33.06 -6.52 27.70
CA ILE A 78 -31.86 -5.98 27.04
C ILE A 78 -32.32 -4.95 26.01
N LEU A 79 -31.86 -3.72 26.16
CA LEU A 79 -32.23 -2.59 25.32
C LEU A 79 -31.00 -2.06 24.59
N ASN A 80 -30.99 -2.15 23.26
CA ASN A 80 -29.97 -1.54 22.40
C ASN A 80 -30.57 -0.33 21.69
N ALA A 81 -30.36 0.85 22.27
CA ALA A 81 -31.00 2.10 21.90
C ALA A 81 -30.14 2.92 20.93
N LYS A 82 -30.78 3.43 19.88
CA LYS A 82 -30.17 4.33 18.91
C LYS A 82 -29.94 5.70 19.54
N VAL A 83 -28.72 6.17 19.42
CA VAL A 83 -28.34 7.53 19.84
C VAL A 83 -28.96 8.55 18.87
N PRO A 84 -29.59 9.65 19.36
CA PRO A 84 -30.05 10.74 18.50
C PRO A 84 -28.91 11.35 17.68
N ALA A 85 -29.19 11.78 16.44
CA ALA A 85 -28.15 12.35 15.57
C ALA A 85 -27.51 13.63 16.13
N GLU A 86 -28.23 14.36 16.99
CA GLU A 86 -27.78 15.60 17.63
C GLU A 86 -27.06 15.37 18.96
N TYR A 87 -26.94 14.12 19.41
CA TYR A 87 -26.30 13.80 20.69
C TYR A 87 -24.78 13.99 20.60
N ASP A 88 -24.23 14.79 21.50
CA ASP A 88 -22.81 15.14 21.55
C ASP A 88 -21.95 14.13 22.33
N GLY A 89 -22.56 13.07 22.87
CA GLY A 89 -21.89 12.06 23.68
C GLY A 89 -21.79 12.39 25.17
N ILE A 90 -22.20 13.60 25.57
CA ILE A 90 -21.96 14.17 26.90
C ILE A 90 -23.28 14.62 27.56
N SER A 91 -24.18 15.24 26.81
CA SER A 91 -25.41 15.86 27.33
C SER A 91 -26.66 15.43 26.54
N PRO A 92 -27.69 14.86 27.20
CA PRO A 92 -27.72 14.45 28.60
C PRO A 92 -26.74 13.30 28.89
N ASP A 93 -26.47 13.06 30.18
CA ASP A 93 -25.65 11.91 30.59
C ASP A 93 -26.16 10.60 29.96
N PRO A 94 -25.29 9.71 29.45
CA PRO A 94 -25.70 8.45 28.82
C PRO A 94 -26.65 7.59 29.66
N LYS A 95 -26.56 7.61 31.00
CA LYS A 95 -27.51 6.89 31.86
C LYS A 95 -28.89 7.51 31.79
N GLU A 96 -28.93 8.84 31.83
CA GLU A 96 -30.17 9.60 31.79
C GLU A 96 -30.85 9.44 30.42
N LEU A 97 -30.07 9.43 29.33
CA LEU A 97 -30.58 9.13 28.00
C LEU A 97 -31.21 7.72 27.93
N LEU A 98 -30.48 6.69 28.40
CA LEU A 98 -31.01 5.33 28.45
C LEU A 98 -32.24 5.22 29.35
N ARG A 99 -32.26 5.94 30.48
CA ARG A 99 -33.41 5.99 31.38
C ARG A 99 -34.62 6.64 30.71
N GLN A 100 -34.43 7.71 29.95
CA GLN A 100 -35.51 8.38 29.21
C GLN A 100 -36.07 7.49 28.08
N ILE A 101 -35.20 6.82 27.32
CA ILE A 101 -35.62 5.90 26.26
C ILE A 101 -36.30 4.68 26.88
N GLY A 102 -35.66 4.05 27.85
CA GLY A 102 -36.19 2.91 28.59
C GLY A 102 -37.53 3.22 29.25
N SER A 103 -37.68 4.38 29.90
CA SER A 103 -38.96 4.75 30.52
C SER A 103 -40.09 4.81 29.50
N LYS A 104 -39.88 5.33 28.28
CA LYS A 104 -40.92 5.41 27.24
C LYS A 104 -41.22 4.07 26.58
N GLU A 105 -40.18 3.28 26.29
CA GLU A 105 -40.30 2.01 25.57
C GLU A 105 -40.76 0.86 26.48
N ILE A 106 -40.38 0.89 27.75
CA ILE A 106 -40.76 -0.11 28.76
C ILE A 106 -42.11 0.26 29.39
N SER A 107 -42.43 1.55 29.64
CA SER A 107 -43.74 1.93 30.20
C SER A 107 -44.92 1.64 29.27
N ASN A 108 -44.69 1.63 27.95
CA ASN A 108 -45.72 1.29 26.97
C ASN A 108 -46.03 -0.23 26.94
N ALA A 109 -45.20 -1.06 27.55
CA ALA A 109 -45.38 -2.50 27.69
C ALA A 109 -45.69 -2.86 29.17
N ARG A 110 -46.97 -2.82 29.55
CA ARG A 110 -47.59 -3.35 30.80
C ARG A 110 -46.73 -3.41 32.09
N ASN A 111 -47.17 -2.69 33.13
CA ASN A 111 -46.88 -2.91 34.57
C ASN A 111 -45.47 -3.45 34.90
N SER A 112 -44.42 -2.66 34.64
CA SER A 112 -43.06 -2.96 35.12
C SER A 112 -43.05 -3.10 36.65
N SER A 113 -42.63 -4.25 37.14
CA SER A 113 -42.41 -4.51 38.56
C SER A 113 -41.12 -3.80 39.00
N ALA A 114 -41.02 -3.40 40.27
CA ALA A 114 -39.81 -2.78 40.82
C ALA A 114 -38.56 -3.71 40.80
N ASN A 115 -38.72 -4.98 40.41
CA ASN A 115 -37.69 -6.02 40.44
C ASN A 115 -37.18 -6.47 39.07
N ASP A 116 -37.47 -5.77 37.97
CA ASP A 116 -37.02 -6.18 36.63
C ASP A 116 -35.57 -5.73 36.34
N THR A 117 -34.74 -6.63 35.81
CA THR A 117 -33.34 -6.35 35.47
C THR A 117 -33.25 -5.82 34.04
N THR A 118 -32.64 -4.64 33.84
CA THR A 118 -32.49 -4.03 32.50
C THR A 118 -31.01 -3.80 32.16
N ILE A 119 -30.58 -4.31 31.00
CA ILE A 119 -29.26 -4.04 30.41
C ILE A 119 -29.43 -3.02 29.29
N GLY A 120 -28.83 -1.84 29.44
CA GLY A 120 -28.86 -0.78 28.44
C GLY A 120 -27.58 -0.73 27.60
N LEU A 121 -27.75 -0.68 26.28
CA LEU A 121 -26.73 -0.49 25.25
C LEU A 121 -27.08 0.76 24.45
N LEU A 122 -26.08 1.57 24.10
CA LEU A 122 -26.24 2.66 23.15
C LEU A 122 -25.57 2.28 21.82
N THR A 123 -26.19 2.66 20.71
CA THR A 123 -25.64 2.40 19.38
C THR A 123 -25.86 3.57 18.44
N ALA A 124 -24.85 3.88 17.65
CA ALA A 124 -24.99 4.76 16.49
C ALA A 124 -25.37 3.99 15.21
N ALA A 125 -25.44 2.66 15.27
CA ALA A 125 -25.83 1.84 14.14
C ALA A 125 -27.30 2.05 13.74
N SER A 126 -27.59 1.84 12.46
CA SER A 126 -28.97 1.76 11.97
C SER A 126 -29.61 0.44 12.41
N MET A 127 -30.85 0.49 12.91
CA MET A 127 -31.59 -0.72 13.31
C MET A 127 -31.85 -1.68 12.16
N LYS A 128 -31.77 -1.20 10.90
CA LYS A 128 -31.84 -2.03 9.69
C LYS A 128 -30.68 -3.04 9.55
N THR A 129 -29.58 -2.78 10.25
CA THR A 129 -28.38 -3.63 10.24
C THR A 129 -28.47 -4.80 11.22
N LEU A 130 -29.55 -4.88 12.02
CA LEU A 130 -29.75 -5.97 12.96
C LEU A 130 -29.69 -7.33 12.26
N ARG A 131 -28.80 -8.21 12.71
CA ARG A 131 -28.72 -9.60 12.27
C ARG A 131 -28.73 -10.53 13.46
N VAL A 132 -29.32 -11.70 13.26
CA VAL A 132 -29.39 -12.78 14.24
C VAL A 132 -28.84 -14.02 13.58
N ALA A 133 -27.85 -14.64 14.20
CA ALA A 133 -27.35 -15.95 13.78
C ALA A 133 -27.47 -16.92 14.95
N SER A 134 -28.06 -18.07 14.68
CA SER A 134 -28.27 -19.13 15.65
C SER A 134 -27.42 -20.34 15.28
N THR A 135 -26.67 -20.87 16.24
CA THR A 135 -25.91 -22.11 16.07
C THR A 135 -26.29 -23.10 17.14
N GLN A 136 -26.28 -24.39 16.80
CA GLN A 136 -26.60 -25.43 17.76
C GLN A 136 -25.79 -26.70 17.48
N ALA A 137 -25.44 -27.42 18.53
CA ALA A 137 -24.92 -28.78 18.40
C ALA A 137 -25.40 -29.64 19.56
N THR A 138 -25.63 -30.92 19.27
CA THR A 138 -26.00 -31.92 20.26
C THR A 138 -24.75 -32.67 20.71
N GLY A 139 -24.43 -32.59 22.00
CA GLY A 139 -23.29 -33.31 22.57
C GLY A 139 -23.57 -34.82 22.71
N SER A 140 -22.54 -35.60 23.02
CA SER A 140 -22.65 -37.06 23.23
C SER A 140 -23.61 -37.46 24.37
N CYS A 141 -23.97 -36.52 25.24
CA CYS A 141 -24.94 -36.69 26.32
C CYS A 141 -26.41 -36.45 25.88
N GLY A 142 -26.66 -36.19 24.60
CA GLY A 142 -28.01 -35.95 24.05
C GLY A 142 -28.60 -34.57 24.34
N LYS A 143 -27.89 -33.71 25.11
CA LYS A 143 -28.29 -32.30 25.32
C LYS A 143 -27.81 -31.43 24.15
N THR A 144 -28.67 -30.50 23.71
CA THR A 144 -28.36 -29.55 22.65
C THR A 144 -27.95 -28.21 23.25
N PHE A 145 -26.75 -27.75 22.92
CA PHE A 145 -26.28 -26.41 23.23
C PHE A 145 -26.65 -25.48 22.08
N ILE A 146 -27.27 -24.34 22.40
CA ILE A 146 -27.75 -23.34 21.44
C ILE A 146 -27.13 -22.00 21.79
N VAL A 147 -26.68 -21.28 20.76
CA VAL A 147 -26.15 -19.92 20.86
C VAL A 147 -26.86 -19.03 19.85
N ASP A 148 -27.45 -17.95 20.33
CA ASP A 148 -27.99 -16.87 19.49
C ASP A 148 -27.10 -15.64 19.61
N ALA A 149 -26.54 -15.19 18.48
CA ALA A 149 -25.79 -13.94 18.39
C ALA A 149 -26.61 -12.89 17.65
N ILE A 150 -26.89 -11.77 18.32
CA ILE A 150 -27.68 -10.65 17.84
C ILE A 150 -26.75 -9.44 17.71
N VAL A 151 -26.58 -8.93 16.49
CA VAL A 151 -25.59 -7.88 16.19
C VAL A 151 -26.22 -6.71 15.45
N THR A 152 -25.91 -5.49 15.89
CA THR A 152 -26.10 -4.25 15.10
C THR A 152 -24.73 -3.67 14.76
N ALA A 153 -24.55 -3.14 13.54
CA ALA A 153 -23.25 -2.69 13.08
C ALA A 153 -23.30 -1.35 12.34
N GLY A 154 -22.44 -0.42 12.75
CA GLY A 154 -22.12 0.82 12.04
C GLY A 154 -20.61 0.99 11.92
N ILE A 155 -20.11 1.19 10.70
CA ILE A 155 -18.65 1.20 10.42
C ILE A 155 -18.06 2.60 10.18
N SER A 156 -18.83 3.66 10.38
CA SER A 156 -18.41 5.02 10.02
C SER A 156 -17.24 5.57 10.85
N ASN A 157 -17.08 5.11 12.10
CA ASN A 157 -15.93 5.39 12.97
C ASN A 157 -15.16 4.11 13.31
N SER A 158 -14.78 3.35 12.28
CA SER A 158 -13.96 2.14 12.43
C SER A 158 -12.56 2.47 13.00
N ARG A 159 -12.08 1.66 13.95
CA ARG A 159 -10.82 1.88 14.68
C ARG A 159 -10.00 0.61 14.83
N VAL A 160 -8.73 0.81 15.15
CA VAL A 160 -7.74 -0.25 15.39
C VAL A 160 -7.38 -0.23 16.87
N ALA A 161 -7.46 -1.39 17.52
CA ALA A 161 -7.00 -1.53 18.90
C ALA A 161 -5.49 -1.25 18.98
N GLY A 162 -5.08 -0.35 19.88
CA GLY A 162 -3.68 0.07 20.05
C GLY A 162 -3.25 1.27 19.20
N ALA A 163 -4.15 1.85 18.39
CA ALA A 163 -3.89 3.11 17.68
C ALA A 163 -3.97 4.34 18.61
N ASP A 164 -3.50 5.49 18.12
CA ASP A 164 -3.48 6.75 18.87
C ASP A 164 -4.88 7.14 19.35
N ALA A 165 -5.00 7.48 20.64
CA ALA A 165 -6.25 7.93 21.24
C ALA A 165 -6.75 9.24 20.62
N ASP A 166 -8.06 9.43 20.61
CA ASP A 166 -8.69 10.72 20.28
C ASP A 166 -9.00 11.53 21.54
N MET A 167 -9.10 10.86 22.69
CA MET A 167 -9.35 11.44 24.00
C MET A 167 -8.12 11.21 24.87
N PHE A 168 -7.53 12.29 25.37
CA PHE A 168 -6.28 12.26 26.15
C PHE A 168 -6.51 12.38 27.68
N TYR A 169 -7.77 12.27 28.12
CA TYR A 169 -8.12 12.30 29.55
C TYR A 169 -8.18 10.87 30.10
N PHE A 170 -7.41 10.63 31.16
CA PHE A 170 -7.35 9.31 31.82
C PHE A 170 -8.46 9.12 32.87
N VAL A 171 -9.07 10.20 33.36
CA VAL A 171 -10.05 10.21 34.47
C VAL A 171 -10.98 11.41 34.26
N ALA A 172 -12.30 11.23 34.44
CA ALA A 172 -13.21 12.36 34.62
C ALA A 172 -12.93 12.94 36.00
N ASP A 173 -12.46 14.18 36.10
CA ASP A 173 -12.27 14.83 37.40
C ASP A 173 -13.60 14.87 38.15
N ASP A 174 -13.70 14.09 39.23
CA ASP A 174 -14.74 14.16 40.25
C ASP A 174 -14.57 15.43 41.11
N SER A 175 -14.47 16.60 40.48
CA SER A 175 -14.47 17.88 41.19
C SER A 175 -15.64 18.75 40.74
N SER A 176 -16.67 18.71 41.57
CA SER A 176 -17.63 19.79 41.78
C SER A 176 -16.91 21.11 42.10
N ASN A 177 -16.37 21.79 41.10
CA ASN A 177 -16.02 23.20 41.21
C ASN A 177 -16.33 23.90 39.90
N SER A 178 -17.46 24.58 39.92
CA SER A 178 -17.71 25.76 39.09
C SER A 178 -16.54 26.73 39.19
N ASN A 179 -16.06 27.22 38.04
CA ASN A 179 -15.04 28.24 37.82
C ASN A 179 -13.63 27.71 37.49
N ALA A 180 -13.46 27.23 36.27
CA ALA A 180 -12.20 27.36 35.54
C ALA A 180 -12.54 27.90 34.14
N ASP A 181 -12.32 29.19 33.96
CA ASP A 181 -12.31 29.87 32.67
C ASP A 181 -11.01 29.53 31.92
N ASP A 182 -11.06 29.72 30.60
CA ASP A 182 -9.94 29.78 29.65
C ASP A 182 -9.37 28.48 29.04
N SER A 183 -10.14 28.02 28.05
CA SER A 183 -9.72 27.59 26.69
C SER A 183 -8.99 26.25 26.50
N PRO A 184 -9.64 25.28 25.82
CA PRO A 184 -9.00 24.53 24.76
C PRO A 184 -9.21 25.26 23.43
N ASP A 185 -8.15 25.39 22.63
CA ASP A 185 -8.21 25.88 21.26
C ASP A 185 -9.43 25.32 20.52
N ASN A 186 -10.36 26.21 20.18
CA ASN A 186 -11.58 25.94 19.42
C ASN A 186 -11.33 25.68 17.92
N ASP A 187 -10.06 25.46 17.54
CA ASP A 187 -9.61 25.24 16.15
C ASP A 187 -9.35 23.77 15.81
N GLN A 188 -9.74 22.82 16.67
CA GLN A 188 -9.90 21.45 16.19
C GLN A 188 -11.18 21.35 15.36
N PRO A 189 -11.12 20.82 14.12
CA PRO A 189 -12.33 20.60 13.36
C PRO A 189 -13.24 19.68 14.18
N LYS A 190 -14.39 20.21 14.60
CA LYS A 190 -15.52 19.43 15.08
C LYS A 190 -15.92 18.49 13.93
N ASP A 191 -15.26 17.34 13.85
CA ASP A 191 -15.59 16.30 12.88
C ASP A 191 -16.82 15.55 13.40
N THR A 192 -17.93 16.27 13.52
CA THR A 192 -19.22 15.81 14.06
C THR A 192 -19.97 14.93 13.07
N THR A 193 -19.29 14.09 12.29
CA THR A 193 -19.96 13.30 11.23
C THR A 193 -19.66 11.80 11.33
N ASN A 194 -20.61 11.13 11.99
CA ASN A 194 -20.92 9.69 11.96
C ASN A 194 -20.17 8.79 12.94
N PHE A 195 -20.68 8.71 14.18
CA PHE A 195 -20.37 7.61 15.09
C PHE A 195 -20.83 6.27 14.48
N GLY A 196 -19.96 5.27 14.54
CA GLY A 196 -20.29 3.88 14.20
C GLY A 196 -20.12 3.03 15.45
N THR A 197 -20.96 2.02 15.62
CA THR A 197 -20.96 1.14 16.79
C THR A 197 -21.28 -0.28 16.37
N ILE A 198 -20.54 -1.27 16.87
CA ILE A 198 -20.88 -2.70 16.73
C ILE A 198 -21.27 -3.24 18.10
N ASN A 199 -22.56 -3.50 18.29
CA ASN A 199 -23.06 -4.10 19.52
C ASN A 199 -23.41 -5.56 19.27
N THR A 200 -22.92 -6.45 20.15
CA THR A 200 -23.09 -7.90 20.06
C THR A 200 -23.76 -8.42 21.32
N ILE A 201 -24.89 -9.10 21.18
CA ILE A 201 -25.62 -9.72 22.30
C ILE A 201 -25.64 -11.21 22.04
N ILE A 202 -25.24 -12.01 23.03
CA ILE A 202 -25.08 -13.46 22.92
C ILE A 202 -25.94 -14.10 24.00
N LEU A 203 -26.85 -14.97 23.59
CA LEU A 203 -27.73 -15.73 24.47
C LEU A 203 -27.38 -17.21 24.36
N THR A 204 -27.29 -17.90 25.49
CA THR A 204 -27.02 -19.34 25.56
C THR A 204 -28.08 -20.05 26.38
N ASN A 205 -28.38 -21.31 26.06
CA ASN A 205 -29.39 -22.10 26.78
C ASN A 205 -28.84 -22.94 27.94
N MET A 206 -27.52 -23.09 28.06
CA MET A 206 -26.87 -23.84 29.14
C MET A 206 -25.91 -22.94 29.93
N ALA A 207 -25.80 -23.21 31.23
CA ALA A 207 -24.93 -22.48 32.14
C ALA A 207 -23.45 -22.64 31.78
N LEU A 208 -22.72 -21.53 31.74
CA LEU A 208 -21.26 -21.48 31.64
C LEU A 208 -20.65 -21.24 33.03
N ASP A 209 -19.54 -21.90 33.31
CA ASP A 209 -18.78 -21.65 34.54
C ASP A 209 -18.29 -20.18 34.61
N GLU A 210 -18.58 -19.52 35.73
CA GLU A 210 -18.26 -18.10 35.95
C GLU A 210 -16.76 -17.82 36.02
N SER A 211 -15.97 -18.79 36.51
CA SER A 211 -14.54 -18.60 36.76
C SER A 211 -13.68 -18.70 35.51
N SER A 212 -14.15 -19.43 34.49
CA SER A 212 -13.35 -19.78 33.32
C SER A 212 -14.14 -19.67 32.00
N ALA A 213 -15.12 -20.55 31.78
CA ALA A 213 -15.86 -20.64 30.52
C ALA A 213 -16.52 -19.32 30.09
N LEU A 214 -17.07 -18.54 31.02
CA LEU A 214 -17.74 -17.27 30.72
C LEU A 214 -16.77 -16.24 30.11
N ILE A 215 -15.55 -16.14 30.63
CA ILE A 215 -14.51 -15.23 30.15
C ILE A 215 -13.95 -15.71 28.81
N GLU A 216 -13.77 -17.02 28.65
CA GLU A 216 -13.32 -17.63 27.40
C GLU A 216 -14.34 -17.40 26.28
N ALA A 217 -15.63 -17.63 26.55
CA ALA A 217 -16.72 -17.37 25.63
C ALA A 217 -16.76 -15.90 25.19
N TYR A 218 -16.61 -14.97 26.12
CA TYR A 218 -16.53 -13.54 25.84
C TYR A 218 -15.33 -13.20 24.93
N THR A 219 -14.17 -13.78 25.20
CA THR A 219 -12.95 -13.57 24.39
C THR A 219 -13.13 -14.09 22.96
N VAL A 220 -13.69 -15.29 22.80
CA VAL A 220 -13.98 -15.89 21.49
C VAL A 220 -14.95 -15.03 20.68
N ALA A 221 -15.96 -14.45 21.33
CA ALA A 221 -16.89 -13.54 20.67
C ALA A 221 -16.20 -12.28 20.12
N ILE A 222 -15.31 -11.66 20.91
CA ILE A 222 -14.54 -10.48 20.46
C ILE A 222 -13.65 -10.84 19.27
N GLU A 223 -12.95 -11.97 19.31
CA GLU A 223 -12.08 -12.39 18.21
C GLU A 223 -12.87 -12.73 16.95
N ALA A 224 -14.05 -13.35 17.07
CA ALA A 224 -14.95 -13.62 15.96
C ALA A 224 -15.45 -12.33 15.30
N LYS A 225 -15.81 -11.32 16.09
CA LYS A 225 -16.14 -9.97 15.60
C LYS A 225 -14.96 -9.34 14.86
N CYS A 226 -13.76 -9.34 15.46
CA CYS A 226 -12.55 -8.78 14.85
C CYS A 226 -12.20 -9.48 13.53
N ARG A 227 -12.37 -10.80 13.46
CA ARG A 227 -12.21 -11.59 12.23
C ARG A 227 -13.20 -11.12 11.15
N ALA A 228 -14.48 -10.96 11.47
CA ALA A 228 -15.48 -10.48 10.51
C ALA A 228 -15.11 -9.10 9.94
N VAL A 229 -14.64 -8.17 10.80
CA VAL A 229 -14.16 -6.83 10.38
C VAL A 229 -12.99 -6.95 9.40
N THR A 230 -12.04 -7.83 9.72
CA THR A 230 -10.81 -8.05 8.94
C THR A 230 -11.11 -8.70 7.59
N ASP A 231 -11.97 -9.73 7.56
CA ASP A 231 -12.33 -10.46 6.35
C ASP A 231 -13.10 -9.58 5.35
N LEU A 232 -13.87 -8.60 5.84
CA LEU A 232 -14.50 -7.58 4.99
C LEU A 232 -13.54 -6.47 4.52
N GLY A 233 -12.31 -6.45 5.03
CA GLY A 233 -11.28 -5.49 4.66
C GLY A 233 -11.59 -4.07 5.11
N ILE A 234 -12.30 -3.90 6.23
CA ILE A 234 -12.66 -2.58 6.75
C ILE A 234 -11.39 -1.87 7.24
N LYS A 235 -11.08 -0.72 6.64
CA LYS A 235 -10.02 0.21 7.00
C LYS A 235 -10.39 1.08 8.18
N CYS A 236 -9.39 1.46 8.96
CA CYS A 236 -9.50 2.44 10.04
C CYS A 236 -9.85 3.81 9.47
N ALA A 237 -10.81 4.50 10.10
CA ALA A 237 -11.23 5.84 9.69
C ALA A 237 -10.10 6.87 9.86
N LYS A 238 -9.32 6.77 10.95
CA LYS A 238 -8.18 7.66 11.25
C LYS A 238 -6.90 7.29 10.52
N HIS A 239 -6.66 6.00 10.31
CA HIS A 239 -5.44 5.48 9.66
C HIS A 239 -5.80 4.56 8.47
N PRO A 240 -6.09 5.10 7.28
CA PRO A 240 -6.62 4.31 6.14
C PRO A 240 -5.74 3.15 5.64
N ASN A 241 -4.48 3.10 6.07
CA ASN A 241 -3.55 2.03 5.73
C ASN A 241 -3.75 0.77 6.61
N GLU A 242 -4.34 0.93 7.79
CA GLU A 242 -4.55 -0.15 8.75
C GLU A 242 -5.95 -0.75 8.62
N THR A 243 -6.06 -2.04 8.93
CA THR A 243 -7.34 -2.75 8.97
C THR A 243 -7.93 -2.62 10.36
N ALA A 244 -9.17 -2.12 10.44
CA ALA A 244 -9.89 -1.93 11.69
C ALA A 244 -10.14 -3.26 12.40
N THR A 245 -10.20 -3.22 13.72
CA THR A 245 -10.56 -4.36 14.58
C THR A 245 -11.98 -4.24 15.13
N GLY A 246 -12.61 -3.07 15.00
CA GLY A 246 -13.96 -2.77 15.47
C GLY A 246 -14.27 -1.27 15.34
N THR A 247 -15.08 -0.74 16.24
CA THR A 247 -15.27 0.71 16.43
C THR A 247 -14.83 1.15 17.83
N GLY A 248 -14.76 2.46 18.06
CA GLY A 248 -14.41 3.00 19.37
C GLY A 248 -15.45 2.77 20.47
N THR A 249 -16.68 2.36 20.14
CA THR A 249 -17.80 2.27 21.09
C THR A 249 -18.47 0.91 21.11
N ASP A 250 -17.78 -0.15 20.64
CA ASP A 250 -18.35 -1.49 20.57
C ASP A 250 -18.69 -2.02 21.97
N SER A 251 -19.88 -2.61 22.12
CA SER A 251 -20.29 -3.28 23.36
C SER A 251 -20.67 -4.74 23.11
N THR A 252 -20.41 -5.60 24.09
CA THR A 252 -20.74 -7.02 24.01
C THR A 252 -21.41 -7.47 25.31
N VAL A 253 -22.51 -8.19 25.17
CA VAL A 253 -23.30 -8.75 26.27
C VAL A 253 -23.40 -10.25 26.05
N LEU A 254 -23.05 -11.04 27.07
CA LEU A 254 -23.18 -12.49 27.10
C LEU A 254 -24.10 -12.87 28.26
N VAL A 255 -25.17 -13.60 27.94
CA VAL A 255 -26.18 -14.05 28.90
C VAL A 255 -26.26 -15.57 28.89
N THR A 256 -26.17 -16.16 30.07
CA THR A 256 -26.25 -17.61 30.29
C THR A 256 -27.08 -17.90 31.54
N PRO A 257 -27.80 -19.03 31.63
CA PRO A 257 -28.52 -19.40 32.85
C PRO A 257 -27.58 -19.57 34.05
N THR A 258 -28.06 -19.29 35.26
CA THR A 258 -27.33 -19.56 36.50
C THR A 258 -27.49 -21.03 36.91
N THR A 259 -26.48 -21.61 37.57
CA THR A 259 -26.60 -22.92 38.22
C THR A 259 -27.25 -22.78 39.59
N ASP A 260 -28.34 -23.51 39.87
CA ASP A 260 -28.99 -23.49 41.18
C ASP A 260 -28.18 -24.27 42.24
N ASP A 261 -27.72 -23.58 43.29
CA ASP A 261 -26.87 -24.12 44.37
C ASP A 261 -27.52 -25.19 45.29
N ASP A 262 -28.81 -25.54 45.17
CA ASP A 262 -29.48 -26.37 46.17
C ASP A 262 -29.85 -27.80 45.71
N GLN A 263 -29.12 -28.81 46.20
CA GLN A 263 -29.58 -30.16 46.60
C GLN A 263 -30.45 -31.03 45.64
N ASP A 264 -30.21 -31.02 44.32
CA ASP A 264 -30.84 -32.03 43.44
C ASP A 264 -29.77 -32.73 42.58
N GLU A 265 -29.57 -34.03 42.80
CA GLU A 265 -28.57 -34.88 42.15
C GLU A 265 -28.79 -35.07 40.63
N SER A 266 -29.79 -34.42 40.05
CA SER A 266 -30.07 -34.43 38.60
C SER A 266 -29.65 -33.14 37.86
N LYS A 267 -28.99 -32.20 38.54
CA LYS A 267 -28.74 -30.83 38.02
C LYS A 267 -27.64 -30.72 36.96
N THR A 268 -27.97 -29.95 35.93
CA THR A 268 -27.14 -29.55 34.79
C THR A 268 -25.81 -28.95 35.25
N THR A 269 -24.71 -29.70 35.12
CA THR A 269 -23.36 -29.21 35.40
C THR A 269 -23.02 -28.07 34.44
N ALA A 270 -22.53 -26.94 34.97
CA ALA A 270 -22.05 -25.84 34.14
C ALA A 270 -20.93 -26.32 33.21
N ILE A 271 -20.88 -25.74 32.01
CA ILE A 271 -19.83 -26.04 31.05
C ILE A 271 -18.53 -25.41 31.56
N PRO A 272 -17.45 -26.18 31.74
CA PRO A 272 -16.23 -25.69 32.37
C PRO A 272 -15.30 -24.93 31.40
N TYR A 273 -15.41 -25.12 30.08
CA TYR A 273 -14.51 -24.48 29.11
C TYR A 273 -15.22 -24.08 27.82
N ALA A 274 -14.87 -22.91 27.28
CA ALA A 274 -15.43 -22.34 26.05
C ALA A 274 -14.35 -21.79 25.09
N GLN A 275 -13.11 -22.29 25.19
CA GLN A 275 -12.01 -21.91 24.27
C GLN A 275 -12.27 -22.33 22.83
N LYS A 276 -11.50 -21.77 21.87
CA LYS A 276 -11.60 -22.05 20.42
C LYS A 276 -11.54 -23.52 20.01
N HIS A 277 -10.94 -24.37 20.84
CA HIS A 277 -10.82 -25.81 20.58
C HIS A 277 -11.98 -26.62 21.14
N THR A 278 -12.93 -25.98 21.83
CA THR A 278 -14.15 -26.63 22.31
C THR A 278 -15.29 -26.37 21.34
N LEU A 279 -16.23 -27.32 21.27
CA LEU A 279 -17.44 -27.18 20.47
C LEU A 279 -18.26 -25.94 20.88
N VAL A 280 -18.24 -25.59 22.16
CA VAL A 280 -18.91 -24.39 22.70
C VAL A 280 -18.26 -23.12 22.14
N GLY A 281 -16.93 -23.05 22.15
CA GLY A 281 -16.20 -21.93 21.54
C GLY A 281 -16.41 -21.85 20.02
N GLU A 282 -16.45 -22.99 19.33
CA GLU A 282 -16.75 -23.06 17.89
C GLU A 282 -18.13 -22.45 17.58
N LEU A 283 -19.17 -22.86 18.29
CA LEU A 283 -20.55 -22.39 18.09
C LEU A 283 -20.68 -20.89 18.36
N ILE A 284 -20.13 -20.42 19.49
CA ILE A 284 -20.14 -18.98 19.83
C ILE A 284 -19.40 -18.18 18.76
N GLY A 285 -18.21 -18.63 18.37
CA GLY A 285 -17.40 -17.96 17.34
C GLY A 285 -18.12 -17.90 15.99
N GLN A 286 -18.76 -18.99 15.57
CA GLN A 286 -19.48 -19.06 14.30
C GLN A 286 -20.72 -18.16 14.30
N ALA A 287 -21.54 -18.19 15.36
CA ALA A 287 -22.73 -17.34 15.48
C ALA A 287 -22.35 -15.85 15.42
N VAL A 288 -21.36 -15.42 16.22
CA VAL A 288 -20.93 -14.02 16.27
C VAL A 288 -20.31 -13.59 14.95
N TYR A 289 -19.48 -14.42 14.31
CA TYR A 289 -18.85 -14.10 13.04
C TYR A 289 -19.89 -13.87 11.93
N GLU A 290 -20.85 -14.79 11.74
CA GLU A 290 -21.85 -14.66 10.68
C GLU A 290 -22.79 -13.47 10.92
N ALA A 291 -23.33 -13.30 12.13
CA ALA A 291 -24.18 -12.16 12.47
C ALA A 291 -23.45 -10.83 12.23
N THR A 292 -22.19 -10.73 12.65
CA THR A 292 -21.37 -9.51 12.47
C THR A 292 -21.11 -9.23 11.00
N LYS A 293 -20.71 -10.25 10.24
CA LYS A 293 -20.39 -10.11 8.82
C LYS A 293 -21.60 -9.64 8.01
N GLU A 294 -22.76 -10.25 8.22
CA GLU A 294 -24.00 -9.85 7.53
C GLU A 294 -24.47 -8.44 7.93
N ALA A 295 -24.36 -8.10 9.22
CA ALA A 295 -24.74 -6.78 9.71
C ALA A 295 -23.89 -5.68 9.05
N MET A 296 -22.58 -5.91 8.92
CA MET A 296 -21.66 -5.00 8.25
C MET A 296 -21.87 -4.91 6.73
N GLN A 297 -22.14 -6.03 6.06
CA GLN A 297 -22.45 -6.02 4.62
C GLN A 297 -23.72 -5.21 4.33
N THR A 298 -24.71 -5.31 5.21
CA THR A 298 -25.92 -4.50 5.14
C THR A 298 -25.61 -3.03 5.37
N ASN A 299 -24.80 -2.71 6.39
CA ASN A 299 -24.37 -1.34 6.64
C ASN A 299 -23.63 -0.74 5.43
N LEU A 300 -22.73 -1.49 4.78
CA LEU A 300 -22.05 -1.07 3.55
C LEU A 300 -23.03 -0.79 2.40
N THR A 301 -24.04 -1.64 2.25
CA THR A 301 -25.08 -1.48 1.21
C THR A 301 -25.89 -0.22 1.44
N ASP A 302 -26.31 0.04 2.69
CA ASP A 302 -27.02 1.25 3.09
C ASP A 302 -26.14 2.50 2.91
N PHE A 303 -24.87 2.42 3.30
CA PHE A 303 -23.93 3.53 3.24
C PHE A 303 -23.63 3.98 1.80
N TYR A 304 -23.47 3.04 0.86
CA TYR A 304 -23.14 3.31 -0.54
C TYR A 304 -24.32 3.23 -1.52
N ARG A 305 -25.54 3.00 -1.03
CA ARG A 305 -26.80 2.99 -1.80
C ARG A 305 -26.74 2.19 -3.11
N GLY A 306 -26.35 0.92 -3.06
CA GLY A 306 -26.34 0.05 -4.25
C GLY A 306 -26.23 -1.43 -3.92
N HIS A 307 -27.05 -2.28 -4.56
CA HIS A 307 -27.16 -3.70 -4.23
C HIS A 307 -26.04 -4.59 -4.82
N ALA A 308 -25.28 -4.10 -5.82
CA ALA A 308 -24.35 -4.94 -6.58
C ALA A 308 -22.85 -4.60 -6.41
N TYR A 309 -22.50 -3.40 -5.92
CA TYR A 309 -21.10 -2.94 -5.83
C TYR A 309 -20.68 -2.21 -4.53
N PRO A 310 -21.29 -2.41 -3.33
CA PRO A 310 -20.89 -1.69 -2.12
C PRO A 310 -19.42 -1.87 -1.74
N SER A 311 -18.90 -3.09 -1.87
CA SER A 311 -17.49 -3.41 -1.55
C SER A 311 -16.51 -2.74 -2.51
N LEU A 312 -16.86 -2.58 -3.79
CA LEU A 312 -16.06 -1.86 -4.77
C LEU A 312 -16.05 -0.36 -4.48
N MET A 313 -17.22 0.23 -4.22
CA MET A 313 -17.34 1.65 -3.88
C MET A 313 -16.59 1.99 -2.59
N TYR A 314 -16.67 1.11 -1.60
CA TYR A 314 -15.87 1.19 -0.38
C TYR A 314 -14.37 1.21 -0.68
N ARG A 315 -13.88 0.25 -1.48
CA ARG A 315 -12.46 0.18 -1.87
C ARG A 315 -12.00 1.40 -2.66
N LEU A 316 -12.82 1.90 -3.59
CA LEU A 316 -12.54 3.12 -4.36
C LEU A 316 -12.48 4.36 -3.46
N ARG A 317 -13.37 4.49 -2.46
CA ARG A 317 -13.29 5.57 -1.48
C ARG A 317 -12.05 5.46 -0.61
N CYS A 318 -11.70 4.26 -0.14
CA CYS A 318 -10.47 4.03 0.61
C CYS A 318 -9.24 4.43 -0.22
N TYR A 319 -9.21 4.03 -1.50
CA TYR A 319 -8.15 4.43 -2.41
C TYR A 319 -8.10 5.95 -2.59
N ARG A 320 -9.25 6.61 -2.78
CA ARG A 320 -9.34 8.07 -2.86
C ARG A 320 -8.84 8.76 -1.59
N LEU A 321 -9.20 8.25 -0.41
CA LEU A 321 -8.76 8.81 0.88
C LEU A 321 -7.27 8.56 1.11
N GLN A 322 -6.75 7.40 0.76
CA GLN A 322 -5.31 7.13 0.77
C GLN A 322 -4.56 8.07 -0.17
N LEU A 323 -5.10 8.30 -1.38
CA LEU A 323 -4.54 9.27 -2.32
C LEU A 323 -4.61 10.70 -1.76
N TRP A 324 -5.72 11.05 -1.12
CA TRP A 324 -5.94 12.36 -0.52
C TRP A 324 -5.03 12.61 0.68
N HIS A 325 -4.89 11.65 1.59
CA HIS A 325 -3.91 11.71 2.69
C HIS A 325 -2.48 11.75 2.15
N ALA A 326 -2.14 10.94 1.14
CA ALA A 326 -0.84 11.01 0.48
C ALA A 326 -0.57 12.40 -0.14
N LEU A 327 -1.61 13.04 -0.70
CA LEU A 327 -1.56 14.39 -1.26
C LEU A 327 -1.46 15.49 -0.18
N GLN A 328 -2.23 15.38 0.91
CA GLN A 328 -2.27 16.37 1.99
C GLN A 328 -1.07 16.30 2.93
N GLU A 329 -0.61 15.09 3.27
CA GLU A 329 0.51 14.88 4.19
C GLU A 329 1.87 15.07 3.50
N GLY A 330 1.88 15.43 2.21
CA GLY A 330 3.11 15.50 1.41
C GLY A 330 3.89 14.18 1.44
N HIS A 331 3.21 13.08 1.77
CA HIS A 331 3.80 11.76 1.89
C HIS A 331 4.08 11.24 0.49
N LEU A 332 5.30 11.54 0.05
CA LEU A 332 6.01 10.87 -1.01
C LEU A 332 5.79 9.34 -0.89
N PRO A 333 5.64 8.64 -2.03
CA PRO A 333 5.17 7.26 -2.08
C PRO A 333 5.89 6.35 -1.08
N LEU A 334 5.08 5.62 -0.30
CA LEU A 334 5.51 4.63 0.69
C LEU A 334 6.52 3.65 0.07
N VAL A 335 7.78 3.79 0.45
CA VAL A 335 8.78 2.73 0.29
C VAL A 335 8.35 1.58 1.21
N PRO A 336 8.15 0.34 0.71
CA PRO A 336 7.66 -0.77 1.52
C PRO A 336 8.61 -1.07 2.69
N SER A 337 8.04 -1.42 3.84
CA SER A 337 8.69 -1.50 5.15
C SER A 337 9.61 -2.72 5.39
N ARG A 338 9.90 -3.54 4.37
CA ARG A 338 10.77 -4.73 4.47
C ARG A 338 11.50 -4.98 3.16
N PRO A 339 12.78 -5.42 3.16
CA PRO A 339 13.47 -5.87 1.95
C PRO A 339 12.51 -6.74 1.15
N MET A 340 12.43 -6.53 -0.16
CA MET A 340 11.59 -7.35 -1.03
C MET A 340 11.88 -8.82 -0.71
N VAL A 341 10.96 -9.45 0.03
CA VAL A 341 10.95 -10.90 0.16
C VAL A 341 10.89 -11.40 -1.28
N PRO A 342 11.76 -12.33 -1.71
CA PRO A 342 11.68 -12.86 -3.05
C PRO A 342 10.24 -13.28 -3.30
N ILE A 343 9.61 -12.61 -4.27
CA ILE A 343 8.22 -12.89 -4.65
C ILE A 343 8.17 -14.39 -4.93
N PRO A 344 7.25 -15.17 -4.32
CA PRO A 344 7.07 -16.56 -4.68
C PRO A 344 6.88 -16.62 -6.19
N THR A 345 7.70 -17.44 -6.85
CA THR A 345 7.69 -17.63 -8.30
C THR A 345 6.26 -17.76 -8.83
N PRO A 346 5.82 -16.94 -9.80
CA PRO A 346 4.73 -17.36 -10.67
C PRO A 346 5.26 -18.38 -11.68
N SER A 347 4.38 -19.30 -12.04
CA SER A 347 4.48 -20.38 -13.01
C SER A 347 5.14 -20.00 -14.35
N GLY A 348 5.57 -21.01 -15.12
CA GLY A 348 6.46 -20.98 -16.30
C GLY A 348 6.20 -20.00 -17.46
N TRP A 349 5.26 -19.07 -17.33
CA TRP A 349 4.96 -18.01 -18.29
C TRP A 349 6.14 -17.06 -18.57
N VAL A 350 7.01 -16.77 -17.59
CA VAL A 350 8.16 -15.86 -17.81
C VAL A 350 9.21 -16.48 -18.73
N LEU A 351 9.44 -17.79 -18.60
CA LEU A 351 10.32 -18.56 -19.50
C LEU A 351 9.68 -18.71 -20.89
N LEU A 352 8.36 -18.90 -20.95
CA LEU A 352 7.62 -18.94 -22.21
C LEU A 352 7.72 -17.61 -22.97
N VAL A 353 7.53 -16.46 -22.31
CA VAL A 353 7.65 -15.12 -22.94
C VAL A 353 9.08 -14.86 -23.42
N GLY A 354 10.10 -15.28 -22.65
CA GLY A 354 11.50 -15.17 -23.06
C GLY A 354 11.88 -16.06 -24.25
N VAL A 355 11.39 -17.31 -24.28
CA VAL A 355 11.64 -18.27 -25.37
C VAL A 355 10.86 -17.91 -26.63
N VAL A 356 9.60 -17.48 -26.50
CA VAL A 356 8.79 -16.97 -27.62
C VAL A 356 9.42 -15.69 -28.18
N GLY A 357 9.90 -14.79 -27.30
CA GLY A 357 10.71 -13.65 -27.70
C GLY A 357 11.96 -14.07 -28.48
N MET A 358 12.69 -15.09 -28.02
CA MET A 358 13.90 -15.60 -28.68
C MET A 358 13.62 -16.18 -30.08
N ILE A 359 12.60 -17.03 -30.20
CA ILE A 359 12.19 -17.62 -31.49
C ILE A 359 11.74 -16.52 -32.45
N TRP A 360 11.01 -15.52 -31.94
CA TRP A 360 10.55 -14.39 -32.74
C TRP A 360 11.70 -13.46 -33.17
N THR A 361 12.66 -13.20 -32.28
CA THR A 361 13.85 -12.37 -32.60
C THR A 361 14.74 -13.08 -33.63
N LEU A 362 14.94 -14.39 -33.50
CA LEU A 362 15.69 -15.20 -34.46
C LEU A 362 14.97 -15.27 -35.81
N ALA A 363 13.64 -15.46 -35.80
CA ALA A 363 12.82 -15.46 -37.02
C ALA A 363 12.84 -14.10 -37.73
N VAL A 364 12.73 -12.99 -36.99
CA VAL A 364 12.80 -11.63 -37.55
C VAL A 364 14.20 -11.32 -38.07
N HIS A 365 15.26 -11.76 -37.39
CA HIS A 365 16.64 -11.54 -37.87
C HIS A 365 16.95 -12.36 -39.14
N ILE A 366 16.52 -13.63 -39.19
CA ILE A 366 16.62 -14.46 -40.40
C ILE A 366 15.81 -13.86 -41.56
N PHE A 367 14.63 -13.29 -41.27
CA PHE A 367 13.77 -12.68 -42.28
C PHE A 367 14.28 -11.32 -42.79
N LEU A 368 14.93 -10.52 -41.93
CA LEU A 368 15.51 -9.22 -42.32
C LEU A 368 16.87 -9.34 -43.00
N VAL A 369 17.70 -10.32 -42.63
CA VAL A 369 19.05 -10.51 -43.21
C VAL A 369 19.03 -11.49 -44.40
N GLY A 370 18.04 -12.39 -44.48
CA GLY A 370 17.90 -13.38 -45.56
C GLY A 370 17.08 -12.92 -46.77
N GLY A 371 16.63 -11.66 -46.81
CA GLY A 371 15.75 -11.13 -47.87
C GLY A 371 16.43 -10.26 -48.92
N GLU A 372 17.76 -10.20 -48.96
CA GLU A 372 18.52 -9.28 -49.83
C GLU A 372 19.02 -9.91 -51.16
N GLU A 373 18.53 -11.11 -51.52
CA GLU A 373 18.73 -11.66 -52.87
C GLU A 373 17.36 -11.76 -53.57
N ASP A 374 17.24 -11.06 -54.71
CA ASP A 374 16.13 -11.07 -55.68
C ASP A 374 15.05 -9.97 -55.57
N ALA A 375 15.39 -8.73 -55.96
CA ALA A 375 14.40 -7.82 -56.59
C ALA A 375 15.06 -6.66 -57.37
N GLU A 376 15.71 -6.96 -58.51
CA GLU A 376 15.79 -5.99 -59.61
C GLU A 376 14.44 -6.00 -60.37
N ALA A 377 13.74 -4.86 -60.41
CA ALA A 377 13.01 -4.30 -61.56
C ALA A 377 11.86 -3.36 -61.13
N GLY A 378 11.87 -2.13 -61.64
CA GLY A 378 10.66 -1.29 -61.75
C GLY A 378 10.79 0.10 -61.16
N GLN A 379 11.35 1.03 -61.94
CA GLN A 379 11.20 2.47 -61.71
C GLN A 379 9.72 2.87 -61.80
N CYS A 380 9.14 3.34 -60.69
CA CYS A 380 7.94 4.18 -60.68
C CYS A 380 8.09 5.23 -59.58
N GLN A 381 8.20 6.49 -59.98
CA GLN A 381 8.14 7.64 -59.08
C GLN A 381 6.73 7.75 -58.51
N SER A 382 6.53 7.33 -57.26
CA SER A 382 5.34 7.66 -56.46
C SER A 382 5.75 8.54 -55.29
N GLN A 383 5.08 9.68 -55.12
CA GLN A 383 5.27 10.64 -54.04
C GLN A 383 5.38 9.96 -52.67
N ASP A 384 6.44 10.29 -51.94
CA ASP A 384 6.82 9.73 -50.64
C ASP A 384 5.77 9.99 -49.55
N TYR A 385 4.87 9.01 -49.34
CA TYR A 385 4.23 8.80 -48.05
C TYR A 385 5.02 7.72 -47.31
N SER A 386 6.21 8.07 -46.84
CA SER A 386 7.03 7.19 -46.00
C SER A 386 6.32 6.97 -44.65
N ILE A 387 5.76 5.77 -44.49
CA ILE A 387 5.10 5.26 -43.28
C ILE A 387 6.20 5.05 -42.22
N LEU A 388 6.42 6.08 -41.39
CA LEU A 388 7.52 6.21 -40.43
C LEU A 388 8.92 6.31 -41.09
N PRO A 389 9.81 7.20 -40.59
CA PRO A 389 11.16 7.30 -41.13
C PRO A 389 11.90 5.97 -40.98
N GLU A 390 12.69 5.64 -42.00
CA GLU A 390 13.47 4.41 -42.17
C GLU A 390 14.65 4.27 -41.18
N GLN A 391 14.71 5.09 -40.12
CA GLN A 391 15.79 5.01 -39.16
C GLN A 391 15.68 3.71 -38.34
N ALA A 392 16.68 2.85 -38.50
CA ALA A 392 16.75 1.55 -37.85
C ALA A 392 16.73 1.67 -36.31
N THR A 393 17.27 2.75 -35.74
CA THR A 393 17.37 3.00 -34.29
C THR A 393 16.41 4.09 -33.82
N PRO A 394 15.69 3.91 -32.69
CA PRO A 394 14.80 4.95 -32.15
C PRO A 394 15.63 6.17 -31.70
N ALA A 395 15.48 7.30 -32.40
CA ALA A 395 16.20 8.52 -32.11
C ALA A 395 15.86 9.08 -30.71
N PRO A 396 16.82 9.73 -30.02
CA PRO A 396 16.55 10.43 -28.77
C PRO A 396 15.56 11.59 -29.00
N SER A 397 14.54 11.71 -28.17
CA SER A 397 13.50 12.75 -28.30
C SER A 397 13.28 13.52 -27.00
N ALA A 398 13.29 14.85 -27.10
CA ALA A 398 13.01 15.73 -25.97
C ALA A 398 11.58 15.55 -25.42
N SER A 399 10.61 15.15 -26.25
CA SER A 399 9.22 14.93 -25.80
C SER A 399 9.10 13.71 -24.89
N ILE A 400 9.90 12.67 -25.13
CA ILE A 400 9.97 11.47 -24.27
C ILE A 400 10.56 11.87 -22.92
N LEU A 401 11.68 12.61 -22.90
CA LEU A 401 12.31 13.05 -21.65
C LEU A 401 11.40 13.96 -20.82
N LEU A 402 10.65 14.86 -21.45
CA LEU A 402 9.64 15.69 -20.77
C LEU A 402 8.54 14.84 -20.14
N ALA A 403 8.00 13.87 -20.86
CA ALA A 403 6.98 12.97 -20.33
C ALA A 403 7.50 12.08 -19.20
N VAL A 404 8.76 11.64 -19.29
CA VAL A 404 9.43 10.88 -18.22
C VAL A 404 9.61 11.75 -16.97
N LEU A 405 10.08 12.99 -17.11
CA LEU A 405 10.25 13.92 -16.00
C LEU A 405 8.90 14.27 -15.35
N TRP A 406 7.87 14.52 -16.16
CA TRP A 406 6.52 14.77 -15.69
C TRP A 406 5.94 13.55 -14.97
N GLY A 407 6.08 12.36 -15.54
CA GLY A 407 5.62 11.10 -14.95
C GLY A 407 6.36 10.75 -13.67
N ASP A 408 7.68 10.97 -13.61
CA ASP A 408 8.45 10.84 -12.36
C ASP A 408 7.96 11.86 -11.33
N ARG A 409 7.63 13.10 -11.72
CA ARG A 409 7.18 14.15 -10.80
C ARG A 409 5.81 13.90 -10.18
N PHE A 410 4.82 13.51 -10.99
CA PHE A 410 3.41 13.51 -10.61
C PHE A 410 2.81 12.13 -10.37
N LEU A 411 3.34 11.09 -11.00
CA LEU A 411 2.78 9.74 -10.93
C LEU A 411 3.62 8.80 -10.03
N GLY A 412 4.80 9.26 -9.59
CA GLY A 412 5.63 8.57 -8.60
C GLY A 412 5.92 7.11 -8.97
N SER A 413 5.91 6.22 -7.97
CA SER A 413 6.03 4.76 -8.15
C SER A 413 4.71 4.08 -8.55
N HIS A 414 3.60 4.82 -8.63
CA HIS A 414 2.28 4.26 -8.93
C HIS A 414 2.05 4.03 -10.43
N LEU A 415 2.89 4.62 -11.28
CA LEU A 415 2.79 4.48 -12.74
C LEU A 415 2.98 3.04 -13.22
N MET A 416 3.74 2.21 -12.48
CA MET A 416 4.07 0.84 -12.89
C MET A 416 3.93 -0.16 -11.74
N PRO A 417 3.06 -1.17 -11.86
CA PRO A 417 3.10 -2.34 -10.99
C PRO A 417 4.49 -2.99 -11.04
N LEU A 418 5.06 -3.30 -9.87
CA LEU A 418 6.39 -3.89 -9.73
C LEU A 418 6.57 -5.18 -10.58
N ALA A 419 5.48 -5.90 -10.83
CA ALA A 419 5.48 -7.15 -11.59
C ALA A 419 5.92 -6.97 -13.05
N ILE A 420 5.65 -5.81 -13.65
CA ILE A 420 5.93 -5.50 -15.07
C ILE A 420 7.06 -4.49 -15.26
N HIS A 421 7.74 -4.09 -14.18
CA HIS A 421 8.81 -3.11 -14.26
C HIS A 421 10.02 -3.68 -15.01
N PRO A 422 10.56 -3.01 -16.06
CA PRO A 422 11.62 -3.55 -16.91
C PRO A 422 12.85 -4.03 -16.12
N VAL A 423 13.30 -3.26 -15.14
CA VAL A 423 14.46 -3.61 -14.28
C VAL A 423 14.18 -4.83 -13.39
N VAL A 424 12.94 -5.01 -12.91
CA VAL A 424 12.57 -6.17 -12.10
C VAL A 424 12.55 -7.43 -12.96
N LEU A 425 12.07 -7.33 -14.20
CA LEU A 425 12.11 -8.41 -15.18
C LEU A 425 13.55 -8.81 -15.51
N VAL A 426 14.44 -7.83 -15.75
CA VAL A 426 15.88 -8.05 -15.94
C VAL A 426 16.49 -8.72 -14.70
N GLY A 427 16.17 -8.24 -13.51
CA GLY A 427 16.63 -8.85 -12.26
C GLY A 427 16.18 -10.30 -12.09
N LYS A 428 14.97 -10.66 -12.53
CA LYS A 428 14.49 -12.06 -12.54
C LYS A 428 15.20 -12.90 -13.60
N LEU A 429 15.42 -12.33 -14.79
CA LEU A 429 16.18 -12.98 -15.87
C LEU A 429 17.59 -13.32 -15.39
N ILE A 430 18.31 -12.37 -14.77
CA ILE A 430 19.65 -12.58 -14.21
C ILE A 430 19.63 -13.72 -13.19
N THR A 431 18.69 -13.71 -12.24
CA THR A 431 18.57 -14.77 -11.24
C THR A 431 18.35 -16.14 -11.88
N ASN A 432 17.55 -16.21 -12.95
CA ASN A 432 17.30 -17.47 -13.66
C ASN A 432 18.53 -17.94 -14.46
N LEU A 433 19.22 -17.03 -15.16
CA LEU A 433 20.44 -17.36 -15.90
C LEU A 433 21.57 -17.78 -14.95
N LEU A 434 21.67 -17.16 -13.78
CA LEU A 434 22.67 -17.50 -12.76
C LEU A 434 22.52 -18.94 -12.24
N ARG A 435 21.29 -19.48 -12.22
CA ARG A 435 21.03 -20.89 -11.86
C ARG A 435 21.57 -21.90 -12.88
N LEU A 436 21.84 -21.47 -14.11
CA LEU A 436 22.43 -22.31 -15.15
C LEU A 436 23.95 -22.43 -15.01
N VAL A 437 24.58 -21.58 -14.19
CA VAL A 437 26.02 -21.62 -13.94
C VAL A 437 26.32 -22.75 -12.94
N PRO A 438 27.17 -23.72 -13.30
CA PRO A 438 27.56 -24.80 -12.38
C PRO A 438 28.23 -24.28 -11.10
N GLU A 439 27.88 -24.85 -9.94
CA GLU A 439 28.46 -24.49 -8.63
C GLU A 439 29.99 -24.46 -8.57
N PRO A 440 30.74 -25.36 -9.24
CA PRO A 440 32.21 -25.30 -9.24
C PRO A 440 32.81 -24.00 -9.78
N TYR A 441 32.07 -23.25 -10.61
CA TYR A 441 32.57 -22.01 -11.23
C TYR A 441 32.46 -20.80 -10.30
N PHE A 442 31.71 -20.91 -9.20
CA PHE A 442 31.67 -19.90 -8.13
C PHE A 442 32.83 -20.06 -7.15
N GLN A 443 33.56 -21.18 -7.20
CA GLN A 443 34.66 -21.43 -6.28
C GLN A 443 35.94 -20.70 -6.73
N PRO A 444 36.80 -20.26 -5.80
CA PRO A 444 38.07 -19.61 -6.12
C PRO A 444 39.06 -20.49 -6.90
N THR A 445 38.83 -21.81 -6.93
CA THR A 445 39.69 -22.83 -7.56
C THR A 445 39.70 -22.75 -9.09
N HIS A 446 38.67 -22.15 -9.71
CA HIS A 446 38.54 -22.06 -11.17
C HIS A 446 38.27 -20.63 -11.66
N PRO A 447 39.21 -19.69 -11.48
CA PRO A 447 38.99 -18.27 -11.75
C PRO A 447 38.70 -17.96 -13.22
N ILE A 448 39.35 -18.68 -14.14
CA ILE A 448 39.18 -18.49 -15.59
C ILE A 448 37.78 -18.97 -16.03
N LEU A 449 37.32 -20.12 -15.52
CA LEU A 449 35.98 -20.64 -15.85
C LEU A 449 34.89 -19.77 -15.23
N GLY A 450 35.10 -19.28 -14.00
CA GLY A 450 34.23 -18.29 -13.37
C GLY A 450 34.13 -17.01 -14.22
N PHE A 451 35.26 -16.47 -14.68
CA PHE A 451 35.27 -15.28 -15.53
C PHE A 451 34.57 -15.50 -16.88
N LEU A 452 34.87 -16.60 -17.59
CA LEU A 452 34.25 -16.93 -18.88
C LEU A 452 32.74 -17.15 -18.77
N SER A 453 32.29 -17.85 -17.72
CA SER A 453 30.86 -18.01 -17.45
C SER A 453 30.19 -16.67 -17.10
N GLY A 454 30.89 -15.77 -16.42
CA GLY A 454 30.50 -14.37 -16.24
C GLY A 454 30.33 -13.60 -17.56
N CYS A 455 31.27 -13.74 -18.50
CA CYS A 455 31.17 -13.16 -19.84
C CYS A 455 29.95 -13.70 -20.60
N SER A 456 29.71 -15.01 -20.54
CA SER A 456 28.53 -15.62 -21.16
C SER A 456 27.23 -15.13 -20.50
N LEU A 457 27.18 -15.04 -19.17
CA LEU A 457 26.04 -14.52 -18.43
C LEU A 457 25.73 -13.07 -18.82
N TRP A 458 26.77 -12.23 -18.95
CA TRP A 458 26.66 -10.85 -19.40
C TRP A 458 26.10 -10.78 -20.83
N GLY A 459 26.66 -11.56 -21.75
CA GLY A 459 26.22 -11.59 -23.16
C GLY A 459 24.78 -12.06 -23.31
N CYS A 460 24.39 -13.14 -22.61
CA CYS A 460 23.01 -13.61 -22.61
C CYS A 460 22.05 -12.57 -22.01
N THR A 461 22.42 -11.97 -20.87
CA THR A 461 21.57 -10.94 -20.24
C THR A 461 21.34 -9.76 -21.19
N ALA A 462 22.41 -9.25 -21.80
CA ALA A 462 22.33 -8.16 -22.78
C ALA A 462 21.47 -8.55 -23.98
N PHE A 463 21.70 -9.73 -24.57
CA PHE A 463 20.97 -10.21 -25.73
C PHE A 463 19.47 -10.34 -25.45
N PHE A 464 19.11 -11.01 -24.35
CA PHE A 464 17.70 -11.24 -24.01
C PHE A 464 17.00 -9.95 -23.60
N SER A 465 17.60 -9.11 -22.76
CA SER A 465 16.92 -7.89 -22.30
C SER A 465 16.85 -6.83 -23.39
N VAL A 466 17.98 -6.46 -23.98
CA VAL A 466 18.07 -5.39 -24.99
C VAL A 466 17.44 -5.85 -26.29
N GLY A 467 17.60 -7.11 -26.68
CA GLY A 467 16.91 -7.69 -27.84
C GLY A 467 15.39 -7.70 -27.69
N THR A 468 14.88 -8.12 -26.53
CA THR A 468 13.42 -8.07 -26.28
C THR A 468 12.90 -6.64 -26.26
N ALA A 469 13.63 -5.71 -25.62
CA ALA A 469 13.28 -4.29 -25.63
C ALA A 469 13.23 -3.73 -27.05
N TRP A 470 14.24 -4.02 -27.87
CA TRP A 470 14.27 -3.66 -29.28
C TRP A 470 13.05 -4.18 -30.03
N CYS A 471 12.77 -5.49 -29.91
CA CYS A 471 11.61 -6.13 -30.52
C CYS A 471 10.29 -5.46 -30.14
N VAL A 472 10.10 -5.16 -28.85
CA VAL A 472 8.89 -4.47 -28.35
C VAL A 472 8.74 -3.08 -28.96
N LEU A 473 9.84 -2.32 -29.08
CA LEU A 473 9.83 -1.00 -29.71
C LEU A 473 9.53 -1.05 -31.22
N GLN A 474 9.78 -2.18 -31.89
CA GLN A 474 9.43 -2.36 -33.30
C GLN A 474 7.99 -2.83 -33.54
N LEU A 475 7.25 -3.27 -32.52
CA LEU A 475 5.87 -3.77 -32.66
C LEU A 475 4.91 -2.78 -33.33
N PRO A 476 4.89 -1.47 -32.98
CA PRO A 476 4.01 -0.51 -33.63
C PRO A 476 4.35 -0.30 -35.11
N ARG A 477 5.64 -0.40 -35.49
CA ARG A 477 6.11 -0.31 -36.88
C ARG A 477 5.63 -1.53 -37.68
N LEU A 478 5.81 -2.73 -37.14
CA LEU A 478 5.33 -3.97 -37.78
C LEU A 478 3.81 -3.99 -37.92
N ALA A 479 3.08 -3.51 -36.91
CA ALA A 479 1.64 -3.34 -36.98
C ALA A 479 1.25 -2.34 -38.08
N ALA A 480 1.97 -1.22 -38.24
CA ALA A 480 1.72 -0.26 -39.31
C ALA A 480 1.88 -0.88 -40.71
N LEU A 481 2.84 -1.80 -40.89
CA LEU A 481 3.06 -2.54 -42.15
C LEU A 481 1.99 -3.60 -42.44
N HIS A 482 1.44 -4.26 -41.40
CA HIS A 482 0.56 -5.43 -41.56
C HIS A 482 -0.94 -5.13 -41.44
N VAL A 483 -1.32 -4.07 -40.72
CA VAL A 483 -2.73 -3.69 -40.54
C VAL A 483 -3.43 -3.38 -41.89
N PRO A 484 -2.81 -2.65 -42.84
CA PRO A 484 -3.44 -2.39 -44.15
C PRO A 484 -3.60 -3.66 -45.02
N THR A 485 -2.66 -4.60 -44.93
CA THR A 485 -2.68 -5.87 -45.68
C THR A 485 -3.67 -6.88 -45.09
N MET A 486 -3.74 -7.00 -43.77
CA MET A 486 -4.69 -7.89 -43.06
C MET A 486 -6.14 -7.47 -43.21
N LEU A 487 -6.42 -6.17 -43.30
CA LEU A 487 -7.78 -5.65 -43.54
C LEU A 487 -8.22 -5.74 -45.02
N GLY A 488 -7.42 -6.33 -45.90
CA GLY A 488 -7.73 -6.44 -47.34
C GLY A 488 -7.66 -5.11 -48.11
N LEU A 489 -7.09 -4.06 -47.50
CA LEU A 489 -7.15 -2.69 -48.01
C LEU A 489 -6.01 -2.36 -49.00
N ALA A 490 -5.00 -3.23 -49.11
CA ALA A 490 -3.96 -3.11 -50.15
C ALA A 490 -4.54 -3.12 -51.58
N GLY A 491 -5.63 -3.88 -51.81
CA GLY A 491 -6.36 -3.87 -53.08
C GLY A 491 -7.24 -2.64 -53.27
N VAL A 492 -7.88 -2.16 -52.20
CA VAL A 492 -8.80 -1.01 -52.20
C VAL A 492 -8.07 0.33 -52.39
N VAL A 493 -6.86 0.47 -51.85
CA VAL A 493 -6.02 1.67 -52.08
C VAL A 493 -5.52 1.71 -53.53
N LYS A 494 -5.20 0.56 -54.13
CA LYS A 494 -4.74 0.47 -55.52
C LYS A 494 -5.89 0.69 -56.52
N THR A 495 -7.09 0.19 -56.25
CA THR A 495 -8.26 0.38 -57.14
C THR A 495 -8.90 1.77 -57.03
N ASN A 496 -8.79 2.46 -55.88
CA ASN A 496 -9.29 3.83 -55.72
C ASN A 496 -8.30 4.91 -56.22
N LEU A 497 -7.03 4.57 -56.48
CA LEU A 497 -6.12 5.50 -57.15
C LEU A 497 -6.40 5.61 -58.66
N ASP A 498 -6.84 4.52 -59.28
CA ASP A 498 -7.13 4.45 -60.72
C ASP A 498 -8.58 4.85 -61.05
N SER A 499 -9.45 5.02 -60.05
CA SER A 499 -10.85 5.37 -60.24
C SER A 499 -11.35 6.26 -59.10
N CYS A 500 -11.86 7.45 -59.48
CA CYS A 500 -12.55 8.44 -58.65
C CYS A 500 -11.70 9.60 -58.10
N SER A 501 -11.64 10.65 -58.92
CA SER A 501 -11.88 12.01 -58.43
C SER A 501 -13.19 12.05 -57.63
N SER A 502 -13.13 12.60 -56.41
CA SER A 502 -14.21 12.96 -55.48
C SER A 502 -14.65 11.96 -54.40
N THR A 503 -14.40 12.39 -53.14
CA THR A 503 -15.15 12.10 -51.90
C THR A 503 -15.03 10.73 -51.23
N VAL A 504 -13.81 10.34 -50.81
CA VAL A 504 -13.65 9.50 -49.61
C VAL A 504 -12.64 10.19 -48.70
N ASP A 505 -13.07 10.59 -47.50
CA ASP A 505 -12.21 11.24 -46.52
C ASP A 505 -11.03 10.32 -46.15
N PRO A 506 -9.77 10.71 -46.38
CA PRO A 506 -8.57 9.93 -46.04
C PRO A 506 -8.27 9.91 -44.53
N GLY A 507 -9.29 10.09 -43.68
CA GLY A 507 -9.14 10.30 -42.23
C GLY A 507 -8.80 9.04 -41.43
N TRP A 508 -9.17 7.84 -41.90
CA TRP A 508 -9.00 6.62 -41.11
C TRP A 508 -7.55 6.06 -41.12
N PRO A 509 -6.78 6.06 -42.24
CA PRO A 509 -5.38 5.61 -42.21
C PRO A 509 -4.48 6.59 -41.43
N THR A 510 -4.78 7.90 -41.52
CA THR A 510 -4.09 8.95 -40.76
C THR A 510 -4.35 8.84 -39.25
N THR A 511 -5.57 8.45 -38.86
CA THR A 511 -5.93 8.20 -37.45
C THR A 511 -5.24 6.96 -36.88
N ILE A 512 -5.20 5.84 -37.62
CA ILE A 512 -4.50 4.61 -37.19
C ILE A 512 -2.99 4.86 -37.09
N ASN A 513 -2.39 5.54 -38.06
CA ASN A 513 -0.98 5.90 -38.01
C ASN A 513 -0.66 6.79 -36.80
N SER A 514 -1.50 7.80 -36.53
CA SER A 514 -1.36 8.66 -35.35
C SER A 514 -1.45 7.87 -34.04
N PHE A 515 -2.35 6.89 -33.97
CA PHE A 515 -2.46 5.99 -32.82
C PHE A 515 -1.21 5.11 -32.64
N LEU A 516 -0.67 4.54 -33.71
CA LEU A 516 0.54 3.71 -33.64
C LEU A 516 1.79 4.51 -33.28
N VAL A 517 1.93 5.73 -33.81
CA VAL A 517 2.98 6.69 -33.41
C VAL A 517 2.88 7.01 -31.93
N PHE A 518 1.66 7.28 -31.43
CA PHE A 518 1.41 7.57 -30.02
C PHE A 518 1.69 6.36 -29.13
N ALA A 519 1.27 5.15 -29.53
CA ALA A 519 1.54 3.91 -28.82
C ALA A 519 3.05 3.63 -28.74
N ASN A 520 3.78 3.86 -29.83
CA ASN A 520 5.24 3.77 -29.85
C ASN A 520 5.89 4.78 -28.91
N TRP A 521 5.42 6.02 -28.91
CA TRP A 521 5.88 7.05 -27.98
C TRP A 521 5.66 6.64 -26.51
N ILE A 522 4.50 6.07 -26.17
CA ILE A 522 4.22 5.54 -24.83
C ILE A 522 5.20 4.42 -24.44
N LEU A 523 5.48 3.49 -25.35
CA LEU A 523 6.43 2.40 -25.08
C LEU A 523 7.84 2.92 -24.78
N HIS A 524 8.29 3.94 -25.51
CA HIS A 524 9.57 4.59 -25.23
C HIS A 524 9.58 5.31 -23.89
N VAL A 525 8.52 6.06 -23.56
CA VAL A 525 8.36 6.71 -22.25
C VAL A 525 8.41 5.67 -21.14
N PHE A 526 7.70 4.55 -21.30
CA PHE A 526 7.68 3.44 -20.34
C PHE A 526 9.09 2.87 -20.12
N LEU A 527 9.80 2.58 -21.20
CA LEU A 527 11.13 1.96 -21.14
C LEU A 527 12.18 2.90 -20.50
N VAL A 528 12.18 4.18 -20.88
CA VAL A 528 13.11 5.18 -20.33
C VAL A 528 12.77 5.50 -18.87
N ARG A 529 11.48 5.64 -18.53
CA ARG A 529 11.03 5.83 -17.15
C ARG A 529 11.46 4.69 -16.24
N GLY A 530 11.39 3.44 -16.74
CA GLY A 530 11.85 2.26 -16.00
C GLY A 530 13.37 2.23 -15.80
N ALA A 531 14.14 2.97 -16.60
CA ALA A 531 15.58 3.08 -16.44
C ALA A 531 16.01 4.15 -15.41
N LEU A 532 15.12 5.09 -15.06
CA LEU A 532 15.42 6.28 -14.25
C LEU A 532 14.70 6.25 -12.90
N SER A 533 15.33 6.77 -11.84
CA SER A 533 14.73 6.78 -10.48
C SER A 533 15.12 7.96 -9.59
N LEU A 534 15.06 9.19 -10.14
CA LEU A 534 15.43 10.40 -9.40
C LEU A 534 14.55 10.67 -8.17
N GLN A 535 13.21 10.66 -8.34
CA GLN A 535 12.31 10.92 -7.22
C GLN A 535 12.44 9.90 -6.10
N LEU A 536 12.45 8.61 -6.43
CA LEU A 536 12.58 7.55 -5.45
C LEU A 536 13.84 7.75 -4.59
N LEU A 537 14.96 8.03 -5.23
CA LEU A 537 16.24 8.29 -4.56
C LEU A 537 16.16 9.49 -3.61
N CYS A 538 15.58 10.60 -4.07
CA CYS A 538 15.39 11.82 -3.29
C CYS A 538 14.48 11.59 -2.07
N ASN A 539 13.37 10.87 -2.26
CA ASN A 539 12.40 10.58 -1.21
C ASN A 539 12.99 9.72 -0.10
N VAL A 540 13.76 8.69 -0.49
CA VAL A 540 14.48 7.83 0.44
C VAL A 540 15.47 8.67 1.27
N ALA A 541 16.25 9.56 0.65
CA ALA A 541 17.16 10.44 1.39
C ALA A 541 16.41 11.36 2.38
N LEU A 542 15.30 11.97 1.99
CA LEU A 542 14.47 12.80 2.88
C LEU A 542 13.88 12.00 4.05
N GLN A 543 13.43 10.77 3.80
CA GLN A 543 12.90 9.90 4.84
C GLN A 543 13.97 9.57 5.89
N MET A 544 15.22 9.35 5.47
CA MET A 544 16.33 9.18 6.41
C MET A 544 16.55 10.44 7.26
N ALA A 545 16.55 11.63 6.64
CA ALA A 545 16.70 12.88 7.36
C ALA A 545 15.63 13.01 8.47
N HIS A 546 14.41 12.60 8.18
CA HIS A 546 13.30 12.61 9.14
C HIS A 546 13.47 11.60 10.29
N PHE A 547 13.96 10.39 10.01
CA PHE A 547 14.26 9.42 11.07
C PHE A 547 15.38 9.90 11.99
N LEU A 548 16.44 10.49 11.44
CA LEU A 548 17.54 11.04 12.22
C LEU A 548 17.11 12.25 13.05
N GLU A 549 16.30 13.14 12.48
CA GLU A 549 15.73 14.31 13.16
C GLU A 549 14.86 13.92 14.36
N ARG A 550 14.13 12.80 14.26
CA ARG A 550 13.27 12.26 15.33
C ARG A 550 13.99 11.28 16.27
N GLY A 551 15.30 11.08 16.14
CA GLY A 551 16.07 10.13 16.95
C GLY A 551 15.72 8.65 16.74
N GLN A 552 15.05 8.29 15.63
CA GLN A 552 14.55 6.95 15.34
C GLN A 552 15.64 6.06 14.71
N LEU A 553 16.74 5.83 15.44
CA LEU A 553 17.93 5.16 14.92
C LEU A 553 17.68 3.73 14.40
N GLN A 554 16.81 2.94 15.05
CA GLN A 554 16.49 1.59 14.54
C GLN A 554 15.86 1.64 13.14
N LYS A 555 14.95 2.61 12.89
CA LYS A 555 14.34 2.79 11.57
C LYS A 555 15.33 3.31 10.55
N ALA A 556 16.20 4.24 10.95
CA ALA A 556 17.29 4.73 10.11
C ALA A 556 18.25 3.59 9.69
N ARG A 557 18.65 2.71 10.63
CA ARG A 557 19.48 1.53 10.32
C ARG A 557 18.79 0.57 9.35
N ALA A 558 17.51 0.28 9.61
CA ALA A 558 16.71 -0.57 8.73
C ALA A 558 16.49 0.03 7.33
N GLN A 559 16.50 1.36 7.20
CA GLN A 559 16.40 2.02 5.91
C GLN A 559 17.74 2.02 5.16
N LEU A 560 18.86 2.23 5.87
CA LEU A 560 20.17 2.32 5.23
C LEU A 560 20.58 1.01 4.53
N SER A 561 20.15 -0.16 5.04
CA SER A 561 20.38 -1.45 4.39
C SER A 561 19.78 -1.59 2.99
N TRP A 562 18.88 -0.67 2.59
CA TRP A 562 18.33 -0.61 1.24
C TRP A 562 19.15 0.24 0.28
N LEU A 563 19.92 1.19 0.81
CA LEU A 563 20.71 2.15 0.04
C LEU A 563 22.12 1.63 -0.23
N CYS A 564 22.68 0.87 0.71
CA CYS A 564 24.06 0.41 0.63
C CYS A 564 24.25 -0.96 1.26
N SER A 565 25.25 -1.70 0.79
CA SER A 565 25.53 -3.08 1.20
C SER A 565 26.31 -3.20 2.51
N ARG A 566 26.58 -2.10 3.23
CA ARG A 566 27.31 -2.14 4.51
C ARG A 566 26.36 -2.46 5.66
N ASP A 567 26.84 -3.17 6.68
CA ASP A 567 26.03 -3.48 7.86
C ASP A 567 25.73 -2.20 8.67
N PRO A 568 24.45 -1.79 8.79
CA PRO A 568 24.09 -0.59 9.53
C PRO A 568 23.92 -0.83 11.04
N SER A 569 24.02 -2.07 11.53
CA SER A 569 23.65 -2.45 12.90
C SER A 569 24.36 -1.64 13.99
N GLN A 570 25.63 -1.30 13.78
CA GLN A 570 26.49 -0.59 14.73
C GLN A 570 26.74 0.89 14.37
N LEU A 571 26.07 1.40 13.34
CA LEU A 571 26.30 2.77 12.85
C LEU A 571 25.61 3.81 13.74
N GLN A 572 26.32 4.91 13.96
CA GLN A 572 25.83 6.10 14.67
C GLN A 572 25.14 7.08 13.71
N ALA A 573 24.49 8.10 14.27
CA ALA A 573 23.64 9.03 13.49
C ALA A 573 24.41 9.75 12.36
N ASP A 574 25.65 10.15 12.62
CA ASP A 574 26.55 10.78 11.66
C ASP A 574 26.97 9.80 10.56
N GLU A 575 27.32 8.58 10.91
CA GLU A 575 27.66 7.55 9.93
C GLU A 575 26.45 7.19 9.06
N LEU A 576 25.25 7.10 9.64
CA LEU A 576 24.00 6.89 8.91
C LEU A 576 23.72 8.03 7.92
N ALA A 577 23.93 9.28 8.34
CA ALA A 577 23.81 10.45 7.47
C ALA A 577 24.85 10.42 6.34
N GLY A 578 26.11 10.10 6.67
CA GLY A 578 27.19 9.96 5.71
C GLY A 578 26.88 8.92 4.65
N GLY A 579 26.48 7.71 5.05
CA GLY A 579 26.11 6.65 4.09
C GLY A 579 24.94 7.00 3.21
N THR A 580 23.99 7.78 3.72
CA THR A 580 22.86 8.26 2.91
C THR A 580 23.32 9.27 1.87
N LEU A 581 24.23 10.19 2.22
CA LEU A 581 24.81 11.15 1.28
C LEU A 581 25.70 10.47 0.23
N GLU A 582 26.50 9.48 0.65
CA GLU A 582 27.29 8.62 -0.24
C GLU A 582 26.37 7.97 -1.28
N SER A 583 25.39 7.19 -0.82
CA SER A 583 24.44 6.51 -1.70
C SER A 583 23.61 7.47 -2.55
N LEU A 584 23.24 8.65 -2.05
CA LEU A 584 22.53 9.66 -2.82
C LEU A 584 23.36 10.17 -4.00
N SER A 585 24.64 10.47 -3.76
CA SER A 585 25.55 10.98 -4.80
C SER A 585 25.95 9.92 -5.82
N GLU A 586 26.24 8.70 -5.37
CA GLU A 586 26.60 7.57 -6.23
C GLU A 586 25.41 7.17 -7.12
N ASN A 587 24.23 6.93 -6.53
CA ASN A 587 23.05 6.54 -7.29
C ASN A 587 22.53 7.67 -8.20
N LEU A 588 22.85 8.94 -7.94
CA LEU A 588 22.54 10.01 -8.89
C LEU A 588 23.27 9.80 -10.23
N SER A 589 24.52 9.33 -10.17
CA SER A 589 25.27 8.94 -11.38
C SER A 589 24.56 7.76 -12.05
N ASP A 590 24.45 6.63 -11.33
CA ASP A 590 24.03 5.35 -11.92
C ASP A 590 22.55 5.30 -12.32
N SER A 591 21.68 6.03 -11.63
CA SER A 591 20.24 5.93 -11.83
C SER A 591 19.63 7.14 -12.53
N VAL A 592 20.42 8.16 -12.85
CA VAL A 592 19.94 9.37 -13.55
C VAL A 592 20.91 9.81 -14.64
N VAL A 593 22.13 10.18 -14.31
CA VAL A 593 23.07 10.79 -15.27
C VAL A 593 23.53 9.77 -16.32
N SER A 594 23.91 8.56 -15.92
CA SER A 594 24.37 7.53 -16.85
C SER A 594 23.28 7.05 -17.80
N PRO A 595 22.05 6.71 -17.35
CA PRO A 595 20.97 6.38 -18.28
C PRO A 595 20.62 7.54 -19.24
N LEU A 596 20.65 8.80 -18.78
CA LEU A 596 20.44 9.97 -19.64
C LEU A 596 21.57 10.19 -20.66
N PHE A 597 22.81 9.94 -20.26
CA PHE A 597 23.96 10.00 -21.17
C PHE A 597 23.83 8.99 -22.31
N TYR A 598 23.54 7.73 -21.99
CA TYR A 598 23.31 6.69 -22.99
C TYR A 598 22.01 6.86 -23.75
N TYR A 599 21.01 7.54 -23.16
CA TYR A 599 19.82 7.99 -23.88
C TYR A 599 20.16 8.94 -25.02
N VAL A 600 20.99 9.94 -24.77
CA VAL A 600 21.38 10.92 -25.80
C VAL A 600 22.15 10.24 -26.94
N LEU A 601 22.98 9.24 -26.64
CA LEU A 601 23.79 8.55 -27.65
C LEU A 601 23.02 7.51 -28.47
N PHE A 602 22.16 6.71 -27.84
CA PHE A 602 21.52 5.54 -28.48
C PHE A 602 20.00 5.51 -28.29
N GLY A 603 19.41 6.64 -27.90
CA GLY A 603 17.98 6.76 -27.65
C GLY A 603 17.49 5.92 -26.46
N PRO A 604 16.18 5.64 -26.42
CA PRO A 604 15.55 4.83 -25.38
C PRO A 604 16.26 3.50 -25.08
N LEU A 605 16.73 2.82 -26.13
CA LEU A 605 17.42 1.54 -25.99
C LEU A 605 18.75 1.68 -25.25
N GLY A 606 19.49 2.78 -25.46
CA GLY A 606 20.74 3.08 -24.76
C GLY A 606 20.55 3.20 -23.26
N ALA A 607 19.53 3.96 -22.83
CA ALA A 607 19.19 4.13 -21.42
C ALA A 607 18.90 2.78 -20.75
N PHE A 608 18.14 1.92 -21.42
CA PHE A 608 17.78 0.61 -20.92
C PHE A 608 18.93 -0.40 -20.96
N ALA A 609 19.78 -0.35 -21.99
CA ALA A 609 20.98 -1.17 -22.09
C ALA A 609 21.94 -0.88 -20.94
N PHE A 610 22.23 0.41 -20.68
CA PHE A 610 23.02 0.81 -19.53
C PHE A 610 22.38 0.32 -18.22
N ARG A 611 21.08 0.56 -18.03
CA ARG A 611 20.40 0.11 -16.81
C ARG A 611 20.45 -1.41 -16.62
N THR A 612 20.39 -2.18 -17.72
CA THR A 612 20.57 -3.64 -17.67
C THR A 612 21.95 -4.00 -17.14
N MET A 613 23.01 -3.36 -17.64
CA MET A 613 24.39 -3.63 -17.21
C MET A 613 24.60 -3.26 -15.73
N ASN A 614 24.10 -2.12 -15.30
CA ASN A 614 24.12 -1.69 -13.91
C ASN A 614 23.30 -2.62 -12.99
N THR A 615 22.19 -3.16 -13.48
CA THR A 615 21.40 -4.17 -12.76
C THR A 615 22.14 -5.50 -12.64
N LEU A 616 22.93 -5.86 -13.66
CA LEU A 616 23.76 -7.06 -13.62
C LEU A 616 24.88 -6.91 -12.58
N ASP A 617 25.58 -5.78 -12.58
CA ASP A 617 26.63 -5.50 -11.59
C ASP A 617 26.08 -5.53 -10.15
N SER A 618 25.00 -4.81 -9.88
CA SER A 618 24.34 -4.79 -8.55
C SER A 618 23.75 -6.14 -8.10
N ARG A 619 23.75 -7.19 -8.95
CA ARG A 619 23.30 -8.54 -8.59
C ARG A 619 24.43 -9.55 -8.45
N VAL A 620 25.45 -9.47 -9.30
CA VAL A 620 26.54 -10.46 -9.34
C VAL A 620 27.92 -9.88 -9.06
N GLY A 621 28.11 -8.55 -9.12
CA GLY A 621 29.39 -7.86 -8.94
C GLY A 621 29.91 -7.77 -7.51
N PHE A 622 29.23 -8.38 -6.53
CA PHE A 622 29.67 -8.38 -5.14
C PHE A 622 30.83 -9.36 -4.90
N ARG A 623 31.73 -8.95 -4.00
CA ARG A 623 32.80 -9.82 -3.49
C ARG A 623 32.22 -10.99 -2.69
N GLY A 624 32.84 -12.16 -2.81
CA GLY A 624 32.42 -13.40 -2.14
C GLY A 624 32.10 -14.51 -3.13
N ARG A 625 30.88 -15.07 -3.08
CA ARG A 625 30.47 -16.21 -3.94
C ARG A 625 30.62 -15.92 -5.43
N CYS A 626 30.33 -14.69 -5.86
CA CYS A 626 30.35 -14.30 -7.27
C CYS A 626 31.64 -13.60 -7.70
N GLU A 627 32.74 -13.69 -6.93
CA GLU A 627 33.97 -12.92 -7.15
C GLU A 627 34.47 -12.96 -8.60
N TRP A 628 34.52 -14.15 -9.22
CA TRP A 628 35.00 -14.31 -10.61
C TRP A 628 33.89 -14.19 -11.66
N VAL A 629 32.70 -14.71 -11.35
CA VAL A 629 31.53 -14.67 -12.25
C VAL A 629 31.01 -13.24 -12.45
N GLY A 630 31.02 -12.42 -11.40
CA GLY A 630 30.61 -11.02 -11.44
C GLY A 630 31.66 -10.06 -11.99
N LYS A 631 32.93 -10.46 -12.02
CA LYS A 631 34.07 -9.58 -12.29
C LYS A 631 34.00 -8.89 -13.65
N PHE A 632 33.56 -9.62 -14.69
CA PHE A 632 33.38 -9.04 -16.01
C PHE A 632 32.28 -7.97 -16.01
N SER A 633 31.15 -8.24 -15.36
CA SER A 633 30.05 -7.26 -15.23
C SER A 633 30.50 -6.00 -14.50
N ALA A 634 31.21 -6.14 -13.37
CA ALA A 634 31.71 -5.01 -12.60
C ALA A 634 32.68 -4.13 -13.41
N ARG A 635 33.59 -4.75 -14.17
CA ARG A 635 34.53 -4.02 -15.03
C ARG A 635 33.85 -3.32 -16.20
N CYS A 636 32.83 -3.95 -16.79
CA CYS A 636 32.03 -3.33 -17.83
C CYS A 636 31.22 -2.14 -17.29
N ASP A 637 30.59 -2.26 -16.12
CA ASP A 637 29.90 -1.14 -15.48
C ASP A 637 30.87 0.01 -15.18
N ASP A 638 32.03 -0.30 -14.58
CA ASP A 638 33.10 0.67 -14.35
C ASP A 638 33.53 1.38 -15.65
N LEU A 639 33.63 0.66 -16.77
CA LEU A 639 34.00 1.27 -18.05
C LEU A 639 32.91 2.21 -18.57
N LEU A 640 31.64 1.79 -18.49
CA LEU A 640 30.49 2.57 -18.95
C LEU A 640 30.28 3.83 -18.11
N ASN A 641 30.61 3.78 -16.81
CA ASN A 641 30.44 4.89 -15.88
C ASN A 641 31.61 5.90 -15.85
N LEU A 642 32.70 5.69 -16.61
CA LEU A 642 33.87 6.60 -16.63
C LEU A 642 33.52 8.06 -16.92
N ILE A 643 32.74 8.30 -17.98
CA ILE A 643 32.33 9.66 -18.39
C ILE A 643 31.14 10.14 -17.53
N PRO A 644 30.05 9.36 -17.36
CA PRO A 644 28.91 9.79 -16.57
C PRO A 644 29.22 10.19 -15.12
N ALA A 645 30.13 9.50 -14.43
CA ALA A 645 30.48 9.83 -13.05
C ALA A 645 31.13 11.21 -12.92
N ARG A 646 31.98 11.59 -13.88
CA ARG A 646 32.62 12.92 -13.94
C ARG A 646 31.62 14.00 -14.34
N LEU A 647 30.72 13.70 -15.26
CA LEU A 647 29.63 14.59 -15.61
C LEU A 647 28.72 14.84 -14.40
N THR A 648 28.44 13.82 -13.60
CA THR A 648 27.68 13.93 -12.36
C THR A 648 28.36 14.85 -11.36
N ALA A 649 29.69 14.72 -11.17
CA ALA A 649 30.46 15.63 -10.34
C ALA A 649 30.32 17.10 -10.81
N LEU A 650 30.43 17.36 -12.12
CA LEU A 650 30.24 18.72 -12.66
C LEU A 650 28.83 19.25 -12.41
N LEU A 651 27.79 18.43 -12.65
CA LEU A 651 26.40 18.81 -12.42
C LEU A 651 26.11 19.11 -10.95
N LEU A 652 26.65 18.33 -10.03
CA LEU A 652 26.54 18.55 -8.58
C LEU A 652 27.13 19.91 -8.18
N VAL A 653 28.32 20.22 -8.71
CA VAL A 653 29.02 21.47 -8.44
C VAL A 653 28.25 22.68 -8.98
N VAL A 654 27.72 22.61 -10.20
CA VAL A 654 26.88 23.66 -10.79
C VAL A 654 25.58 23.84 -9.99
N ALA A 655 24.90 22.73 -9.66
CA ALA A 655 23.66 22.77 -8.88
C ALA A 655 23.88 23.42 -7.51
N ALA A 656 24.98 23.09 -6.83
CA ALA A 656 25.31 23.67 -5.54
C ALA A 656 25.60 25.17 -5.62
N GLY A 657 26.34 25.60 -6.66
CA GLY A 657 26.62 27.01 -6.89
C GLY A 657 25.33 27.82 -7.12
N LEU A 658 24.37 27.28 -7.88
CA LEU A 658 23.08 27.94 -8.13
C LEU A 658 22.22 28.10 -6.86
N LEU A 659 22.36 27.18 -5.90
CA LEU A 659 21.58 27.18 -4.65
C LEU A 659 22.22 28.00 -3.53
N GLN A 660 23.48 28.43 -3.67
CA GLN A 660 24.22 29.18 -2.63
C GLN A 660 24.71 30.56 -3.14
N PRO A 661 23.82 31.45 -3.62
CA PRO A 661 24.22 32.75 -4.18
C PRO A 661 24.94 33.65 -3.16
N SER A 662 24.63 33.50 -1.87
CA SER A 662 25.20 34.31 -0.77
C SER A 662 26.67 34.01 -0.48
N SER A 663 27.12 32.76 -0.73
CA SER A 663 28.48 32.28 -0.47
C SER A 663 29.43 32.54 -1.64
N GLY A 664 28.89 32.96 -2.79
CA GLY A 664 29.58 33.07 -4.07
C GLY A 664 29.61 31.74 -4.83
N PHE A 665 29.32 31.79 -6.12
CA PHE A 665 29.32 30.61 -7.02
C PHE A 665 30.71 29.94 -7.08
N ALA A 666 31.77 30.73 -7.31
CA ALA A 666 33.14 30.25 -7.49
C ALA A 666 33.75 29.43 -6.32
N PRO A 667 33.65 29.85 -5.04
CA PRO A 667 34.28 29.11 -3.93
C PRO A 667 33.66 27.72 -3.69
N VAL A 668 32.35 27.54 -3.87
CA VAL A 668 31.69 26.23 -3.75
C VAL A 668 32.19 25.28 -4.84
N ILE A 669 32.33 25.80 -6.06
CA ILE A 669 32.86 25.04 -7.20
C ILE A 669 34.30 24.61 -6.97
N GLN A 670 35.15 25.56 -6.58
CA GLN A 670 36.56 25.30 -6.33
C GLN A 670 36.73 24.24 -5.24
N LYS A 671 35.97 24.35 -4.14
CA LYS A 671 36.03 23.39 -3.05
C LYS A 671 35.55 22.00 -3.47
N GLY A 672 34.37 21.89 -4.08
CA GLY A 672 33.81 20.62 -4.56
C GLY A 672 34.76 19.88 -5.51
N LEU A 673 35.29 20.59 -6.51
CA LEU A 673 36.26 20.01 -7.45
C LEU A 673 37.59 19.68 -6.76
N SER A 674 38.13 20.55 -5.91
CA SER A 674 39.40 20.27 -5.22
C SER A 674 39.35 18.98 -4.38
N VAL A 675 38.23 18.76 -3.68
CA VAL A 675 38.00 17.53 -2.90
C VAL A 675 37.80 16.34 -3.83
N ALA A 676 37.05 16.48 -4.92
CA ALA A 676 36.89 15.42 -5.91
C ALA A 676 38.24 14.95 -6.48
N TRP A 677 39.08 15.88 -6.92
CA TRP A 677 40.40 15.57 -7.46
C TRP A 677 41.34 14.94 -6.42
N ARG A 678 41.25 15.36 -5.17
CA ARG A 678 42.10 14.84 -4.08
C ARG A 678 41.66 13.47 -3.60
N ASP A 679 40.35 13.25 -3.43
CA ASP A 679 39.82 12.13 -2.66
C ASP A 679 39.14 11.05 -3.51
N ALA A 680 38.78 11.31 -4.78
CA ALA A 680 38.03 10.34 -5.59
C ALA A 680 38.75 8.99 -5.78
N SER A 681 40.08 8.96 -5.78
CA SER A 681 40.86 7.72 -5.95
C SER A 681 40.90 6.83 -4.71
N GLN A 682 40.30 7.26 -3.58
CA GLN A 682 40.23 6.43 -2.37
C GLN A 682 39.18 5.32 -2.46
N CYS A 683 38.17 5.47 -3.32
CA CYS A 683 37.11 4.47 -3.47
C CYS A 683 37.60 3.27 -4.31
N ASP A 684 37.05 2.08 -4.02
CA ASP A 684 37.36 0.84 -4.75
C ASP A 684 37.04 0.94 -6.25
N SER A 685 35.92 1.60 -6.60
CA SER A 685 35.56 1.89 -8.00
C SER A 685 36.18 3.22 -8.45
N PRO A 686 36.75 3.28 -9.66
CA PRO A 686 37.31 4.50 -10.24
C PRO A 686 36.26 5.59 -10.52
N ASN A 687 34.97 5.26 -10.41
CA ASN A 687 33.85 6.14 -10.72
C ASN A 687 33.17 6.68 -9.48
N ALA A 688 32.83 5.81 -8.53
CA ALA A 688 32.03 6.16 -7.35
C ALA A 688 32.62 7.34 -6.56
N GLY A 689 33.95 7.40 -6.46
CA GLY A 689 34.63 8.47 -5.72
C GLY A 689 34.41 9.88 -6.26
N TRP A 690 34.16 10.06 -7.56
CA TRP A 690 33.96 11.39 -8.16
C TRP A 690 32.70 12.11 -7.63
N PRO A 691 31.48 11.55 -7.76
CA PRO A 691 30.29 12.20 -7.22
C PRO A 691 30.34 12.27 -5.69
N MET A 692 30.80 11.24 -4.98
CA MET A 692 30.85 11.22 -3.51
C MET A 692 31.79 12.28 -2.92
N ALA A 693 33.03 12.37 -3.42
CA ALA A 693 34.01 13.34 -2.93
C ALA A 693 33.60 14.77 -3.29
N THR A 694 33.00 14.97 -4.47
CA THR A 694 32.39 16.24 -4.85
C THR A 694 31.32 16.67 -3.84
N PHE A 695 30.43 15.76 -3.47
CA PHE A 695 29.35 16.01 -2.53
C PHE A 695 29.86 16.32 -1.12
N ALA A 696 30.88 15.59 -0.66
CA ALA A 696 31.59 15.85 0.60
C ALA A 696 32.19 17.26 0.63
N GLY A 697 32.81 17.71 -0.46
CA GLY A 697 33.40 19.03 -0.57
C GLY A 697 32.38 20.16 -0.62
N ILE A 698 31.29 19.99 -1.37
CA ILE A 698 30.20 20.97 -1.51
C ILE A 698 29.44 21.18 -0.20
N LEU A 699 29.14 20.10 0.52
CA LEU A 699 28.42 20.14 1.79
C LEU A 699 29.34 20.45 2.98
N ASP A 700 30.65 20.43 2.75
CA ASP A 700 31.69 20.56 3.76
C ASP A 700 31.60 19.52 4.89
N VAL A 701 31.24 18.29 4.52
CA VAL A 701 31.11 17.16 5.44
C VAL A 701 32.16 16.09 5.15
N ARG A 702 32.49 15.30 6.15
CA ARG A 702 33.33 14.10 6.01
C ARG A 702 32.46 12.88 5.72
N LEU A 703 32.69 12.22 4.59
CA LEU A 703 32.05 10.95 4.25
C LEU A 703 33.07 9.83 4.45
N GLU A 704 32.83 8.96 5.42
CA GLU A 704 33.80 7.95 5.84
C GLU A 704 33.18 6.55 5.86
N LYS A 705 33.93 5.60 5.34
CA LYS A 705 33.66 4.17 5.47
C LYS A 705 34.82 3.53 6.23
N ARG A 706 34.54 3.08 7.46
CA ARG A 706 35.54 2.56 8.41
C ARG A 706 36.50 1.57 7.73
N GLY A 707 37.80 1.87 7.81
CA GLY A 707 38.86 1.02 7.28
C GLY A 707 38.96 0.94 5.76
N GLN A 708 38.22 1.77 5.01
CA GLN A 708 38.28 1.81 3.54
C GLN A 708 38.70 3.18 3.02
N TYR A 709 37.93 4.24 3.29
CA TYR A 709 38.20 5.59 2.80
C TYR A 709 37.64 6.67 3.72
N SER A 710 38.18 7.90 3.60
CA SER A 710 37.64 9.11 4.24
C SER A 710 37.69 10.29 3.25
N LEU A 711 36.53 10.68 2.72
CA LEU A 711 36.39 11.78 1.77
C LEU A 711 36.14 13.09 2.53
N ASN A 712 36.88 14.13 2.18
CA ASN A 712 36.94 15.40 2.90
C ASN A 712 37.29 15.25 4.40
N GLY A 713 38.00 14.19 4.77
CA GLY A 713 38.51 13.95 6.13
C GLY A 713 40.01 13.63 6.17
N PRO A 714 40.58 13.42 7.37
CA PRO A 714 41.93 12.89 7.53
C PRO A 714 42.04 11.45 6.98
N PRO A 715 43.21 11.03 6.45
CA PRO A 715 44.51 11.70 6.53
C PRO A 715 44.81 12.72 5.42
N ASN A 716 43.98 12.82 4.38
CA ASN A 716 44.28 13.59 3.15
C ASN A 716 44.09 15.11 3.30
N GLY A 717 44.17 15.64 4.52
CA GLY A 717 44.03 17.08 4.80
C GLY A 717 42.60 17.62 4.63
N GLY A 718 41.57 16.77 4.64
CA GLY A 718 40.18 17.20 4.69
C GLY A 718 39.76 17.65 6.09
N THR A 719 38.95 18.70 6.15
CA THR A 719 38.46 19.32 7.41
C THR A 719 36.94 19.27 7.54
N GLY A 720 36.27 18.40 6.77
CA GLY A 720 34.83 18.28 6.76
C GLY A 720 34.28 17.87 8.13
N LYS A 721 33.14 18.44 8.50
CA LYS A 721 32.43 18.12 9.76
C LYS A 721 31.71 16.76 9.66
N ALA A 722 31.36 16.18 10.80
CA ALA A 722 30.47 15.02 10.82
C ALA A 722 29.10 15.38 10.20
N PRO A 723 28.57 14.60 9.25
CA PRO A 723 27.31 14.91 8.57
C PRO A 723 26.10 14.70 9.49
N GLY A 724 25.06 15.51 9.31
CA GLY A 724 23.80 15.38 10.04
C GLY A 724 22.56 15.42 9.13
N HIS A 725 21.38 15.33 9.73
CA HIS A 725 20.10 15.34 9.00
C HIS A 725 19.88 16.61 8.15
N GLN A 726 20.40 17.77 8.59
CA GLN A 726 20.35 19.01 7.82
C GLN A 726 21.20 18.94 6.54
N ASP A 727 22.35 18.26 6.59
CA ASP A 727 23.23 18.08 5.43
C ASP A 727 22.57 17.12 4.43
N ILE A 728 21.81 16.12 4.88
CA ILE A 728 20.97 15.28 4.00
C ILE A 728 19.91 16.10 3.27
N ARG A 729 19.21 17.01 3.97
CA ARG A 729 18.21 17.89 3.32
C ARG A 729 18.85 18.81 2.28
N ARG A 730 20.03 19.37 2.57
CA ARG A 730 20.79 20.17 1.60
C ARG A 730 21.27 19.32 0.42
N GLY A 731 21.82 18.15 0.69
CA GLY A 731 22.25 17.19 -0.32
C GLY A 731 21.10 16.79 -1.23
N HIS A 732 19.93 16.46 -0.68
CA HIS A 732 18.71 16.20 -1.43
C HIS A 732 18.40 17.32 -2.44
N THR A 733 18.38 18.58 -2.01
CA THR A 733 18.04 19.71 -2.90
C THR A 733 19.08 19.87 -4.02
N ILE A 734 20.37 19.69 -3.70
CA ILE A 734 21.45 19.74 -4.68
C ILE A 734 21.35 18.59 -5.69
N ALA A 735 21.14 17.36 -5.21
CA ALA A 735 20.99 16.17 -6.06
C ALA A 735 19.75 16.27 -6.97
N GLN A 736 18.63 16.78 -6.44
CA GLN A 736 17.42 17.00 -7.21
C GLN A 736 17.64 18.02 -8.32
N LEU A 737 18.29 19.15 -8.01
CA LEU A 737 18.62 20.17 -9.02
C LEU A 737 19.63 19.64 -10.05
N ALA A 738 20.66 18.91 -9.62
CA ALA A 738 21.63 18.29 -10.52
C ALA A 738 20.95 17.27 -11.47
N GLY A 739 20.00 16.48 -10.96
CA GLY A 739 19.17 15.61 -11.79
C GLY A 739 18.34 16.39 -12.82
N ILE A 740 17.68 17.48 -12.41
CA ILE A 740 16.93 18.34 -13.33
C ILE A 740 17.84 18.95 -14.40
N LEU A 741 19.03 19.44 -14.02
CA LEU A 741 20.02 19.95 -14.97
C LEU A 741 20.46 18.86 -15.95
N ALA A 742 20.66 17.61 -15.50
CA ALA A 742 20.95 16.48 -16.37
C ALA A 742 19.84 16.25 -17.41
N PHE A 743 18.57 16.30 -16.99
CA PHE A 743 17.42 16.20 -17.91
C PHE A 743 17.41 17.35 -18.93
N LEU A 744 17.64 18.59 -18.50
CA LEU A 744 17.67 19.75 -19.39
C LEU A 744 18.80 19.65 -20.43
N VAL A 745 20.00 19.26 -19.98
CA VAL A 745 21.15 19.03 -20.88
C VAL A 745 20.83 17.90 -21.86
N ALA A 746 20.27 16.79 -21.39
CA ALA A 746 19.88 15.66 -22.25
C ALA A 746 18.80 16.05 -23.27
N MET A 747 17.81 16.86 -22.86
CA MET A 747 16.78 17.39 -23.76
C MET A 747 17.38 18.31 -24.83
N ALA A 748 18.26 19.24 -24.43
CA ALA A 748 18.92 20.14 -25.37
C ALA A 748 19.80 19.35 -26.36
N ALA A 749 20.57 18.38 -25.88
CA ALA A 749 21.38 17.51 -26.73
C ALA A 749 20.53 16.66 -27.68
N SER A 750 19.40 16.13 -27.21
CA SER A 750 18.45 15.38 -28.06
C SER A 750 17.78 16.26 -29.11
N ALA A 751 17.47 17.51 -28.79
CA ALA A 751 16.92 18.47 -29.74
C ALA A 751 17.93 18.83 -30.83
N ILE A 752 19.20 19.05 -30.45
CA ILE A 752 20.31 19.30 -31.39
C ILE A 752 20.53 18.06 -32.27
N TRP A 753 20.54 16.87 -31.70
CA TRP A 753 20.71 15.61 -32.44
C TRP A 753 19.65 15.43 -33.53
N ASN A 754 18.40 15.78 -33.26
CA ASN A 754 17.31 15.69 -34.25
C ASN A 754 17.34 16.82 -35.29
N SER A 755 18.14 17.87 -35.08
CA SER A 755 18.30 18.99 -36.02
C SER A 755 19.49 18.80 -36.98
N ILE A 756 20.39 17.88 -36.66
CA ILE A 756 21.53 17.43 -37.48
C ILE A 756 21.05 16.25 -38.31
#